data_AF-R7JJ25-F1
#
_entry.id   AF-R7JJ25-F1
#
_cell.length_a   1.000
_cell.length_b   1.000
_cell.length_c   1.000
_cell.angle_alpha   90.00
_cell.angle_beta   90.00
_cell.angle_gamma   90.00
#
_symmetry.space_group_name_H-M   'P 1'
#
loop_
_entity.id
_entity.type
_entity.pdbx_description
1 polymer ?
#
loop_
_entity_poly.entity_id
_entity_poly.type
_entity_poly.pdbx_seq_one_letter_code
_entity_poly.pdbx_strand_id
1 'polypeptide(L)'
;MIAIMEKIYNILLIMIYGLIFTACQNDEGILQDQAVGYLRLEVGADKTTITKAEEAYNPKQIAVKIIDETGKTVKETDDYTTWTDAIALTPGKYKISASSAGFDGTTAAWDKPYYAGLDSVTIVKGESVSKTVTCTLANVLVTVEFDSEFKKAFKSATVVVTDTVTASNKVTFTMNETTEKGKAYFPVTGLFADLAVTNQKDKIFSKKDTVEDVKARENVILRYKLGESSTGSTNIDITLDGTTKTYIYTIGVPLTATSTIVASEANAWSSFVYLNAEIPSFAGIFDSSKLSFEYKTAEASEWIKVETEKTVIEKDKKYSIKLSDLAPGTAYQYRVFYDDGTEKGIESNVVDFVTEIKAQLPNSNFDEWFQKGSTWYAISSDDNSKATSDSNDMLFSFWDSGNPGTSSFKDANPTVKEETDVNTLGGKSAKLSSQFVGVSFLNMGKFAAGNIYTGHFCSANTDTYQAKINFGQPFTSRPTQLKGWFKYNRGTNVDYPKNDGEYKNILQSAGGDLCSVYIALVDNEGFTYDGKKFAYEINGDLSGDDPDNFKYKNAIDFSENNKHIIAYGTLSDEEAKGTGEWQEFTIDLKYRDITRIPKYIIVVASASKYGDYFTGSTSSVMYIDDFELIYGDEPVLSE
;
A
#
# COMPACT_ATOMS: atom_id res chain seq x y z
N MET A 1 33.50 105.17 0.40
CA MET A 1 34.04 104.26 1.43
C MET A 1 33.29 102.96 1.29
N ILE A 2 34.02 101.89 0.95
CA ILE A 2 33.81 100.50 1.42
C ILE A 2 32.39 99.94 1.18
N ALA A 3 32.12 98.87 0.46
CA ALA A 3 32.86 97.88 -0.31
C ALA A 3 31.76 97.03 -0.97
N ILE A 4 32.15 96.31 -2.02
CA ILE A 4 31.42 95.23 -2.69
C ILE A 4 30.61 94.37 -1.71
N MET A 5 29.29 94.23 -1.91
CA MET A 5 28.58 92.93 -1.92
C MET A 5 27.07 93.09 -2.11
N GLU A 6 26.53 92.25 -3.00
CA GLU A 6 25.12 91.85 -3.12
C GLU A 6 24.12 92.80 -3.79
N LYS A 7 24.05 92.64 -5.12
CA LYS A 7 22.81 92.39 -5.89
C LYS A 7 21.61 93.25 -5.46
N ILE A 8 21.50 94.50 -5.90
CA ILE A 8 20.97 94.87 -7.23
C ILE A 8 19.95 93.84 -7.74
N TYR A 9 18.77 93.78 -7.13
CA TYR A 9 17.49 93.86 -7.85
C TYR A 9 16.28 93.99 -6.90
N ASN A 10 16.44 94.57 -5.71
CA ASN A 10 15.31 95.16 -4.97
C ASN A 10 14.93 96.52 -5.57
N ILE A 11 14.85 96.54 -6.91
CA ILE A 11 14.55 97.68 -7.78
C ILE A 11 13.04 97.92 -7.73
N LEU A 12 12.68 99.08 -7.18
CA LEU A 12 11.48 99.85 -7.49
C LEU A 12 10.15 99.09 -7.43
N LEU A 13 9.80 98.72 -6.21
CA LEU A 13 8.43 98.75 -5.74
C LEU A 13 7.89 100.21 -5.83
N ILE A 14 6.71 100.37 -6.43
CA ILE A 14 5.79 101.50 -6.26
C ILE A 14 6.20 102.82 -6.95
N MET A 15 5.82 102.99 -8.23
CA MET A 15 5.01 104.14 -8.73
C MET A 15 4.93 104.17 -10.26
N ILE A 16 3.76 104.62 -10.75
CA ILE A 16 3.50 105.33 -12.04
C ILE A 16 3.11 104.43 -13.24
N TYR A 17 1.81 104.35 -13.57
CA TYR A 17 0.99 105.30 -14.39
C TYR A 17 1.36 105.19 -15.88
N GLY A 18 0.49 105.16 -16.89
CA GLY A 18 -0.96 105.21 -17.08
C GLY A 18 -1.23 104.54 -18.47
N LEU A 19 -2.37 104.55 -19.15
CA LEU A 19 -3.50 105.45 -19.23
C LEU A 19 -4.64 104.69 -19.96
N ILE A 20 -5.87 104.87 -19.48
CA ILE A 20 -7.09 105.28 -20.23
C ILE A 20 -7.32 104.68 -21.63
N PHE A 21 -8.42 103.93 -21.81
CA PHE A 21 -9.59 104.39 -22.60
C PHE A 21 -10.83 103.52 -22.32
N THR A 22 -11.90 104.21 -21.95
CA THR A 22 -13.30 103.77 -21.94
C THR A 22 -13.85 103.67 -23.36
N ALA A 23 -14.67 102.66 -23.66
CA ALA A 23 -15.71 102.74 -24.69
C ALA A 23 -16.84 101.73 -24.43
N CYS A 24 -18.05 102.15 -24.81
CA CYS A 24 -19.35 101.69 -24.38
C CYS A 24 -19.83 100.32 -24.89
N GLN A 25 -20.68 99.72 -24.04
CA GLN A 25 -21.95 99.01 -24.29
C GLN A 25 -22.26 98.38 -25.66
N ASN A 26 -22.59 97.08 -25.54
CA ASN A 26 -23.71 96.30 -26.09
C ASN A 26 -24.06 96.42 -27.58
N ASP A 27 -24.11 95.24 -28.22
CA ASP A 27 -25.35 94.83 -28.90
C ASP A 27 -25.68 93.38 -28.53
N GLU A 28 -26.84 93.23 -27.86
CA GLU A 28 -27.55 91.98 -27.73
C GLU A 28 -28.17 91.60 -29.08
N GLY A 29 -28.10 90.31 -29.40
CA GLY A 29 -28.92 89.68 -30.43
C GLY A 29 -28.44 88.24 -30.54
N ILE A 30 -29.13 87.22 -30.01
CA ILE A 30 -30.56 86.97 -30.07
C ILE A 30 -30.92 86.12 -28.83
N LEU A 31 -31.94 86.56 -28.10
CA LEU A 31 -32.71 85.73 -27.18
C LEU A 31 -33.34 84.56 -27.97
N GLN A 32 -33.08 83.33 -27.54
CA GLN A 32 -34.14 82.41 -27.14
C GLN A 32 -33.57 81.15 -26.48
N ASP A 33 -33.70 81.14 -25.15
CA ASP A 33 -33.99 79.97 -24.32
C ASP A 33 -32.92 78.89 -24.15
N GLN A 34 -31.93 79.09 -23.26
CA GLN A 34 -31.32 77.97 -22.54
C GLN A 34 -30.99 78.36 -21.09
N ALA A 35 -31.77 77.81 -20.15
CA ALA A 35 -31.43 77.78 -18.73
C ALA A 35 -30.22 76.86 -18.51
N VAL A 36 -29.00 77.31 -18.84
CA VAL A 36 -27.76 76.52 -18.75
C VAL A 36 -26.62 77.28 -18.06
N GLY A 37 -25.66 76.54 -17.50
CA GLY A 37 -24.33 76.99 -17.08
C GLY A 37 -23.24 76.16 -17.77
N TYR A 38 -21.96 76.51 -17.59
CA TYR A 38 -20.84 75.95 -18.36
C TYR A 38 -19.83 75.23 -17.47
N LEU A 39 -19.45 74.01 -17.86
CA LEU A 39 -18.40 73.21 -17.21
C LEU A 39 -17.14 73.17 -18.08
N ARG A 40 -15.99 73.54 -17.51
CA ARG A 40 -14.67 73.27 -18.09
C ARG A 40 -14.04 72.11 -17.34
N LEU A 41 -13.75 71.02 -18.03
CA LEU A 41 -13.23 69.79 -17.44
C LEU A 41 -11.76 69.58 -17.78
N GLU A 42 -10.95 69.29 -16.77
CA GLU A 42 -9.62 68.73 -16.94
C GLU A 42 -9.59 67.32 -16.35
N VAL A 43 -8.92 66.38 -17.01
CA VAL A 43 -8.71 65.04 -16.47
C VAL A 43 -7.22 64.86 -16.20
N GLY A 44 -6.87 64.74 -14.92
CA GLY A 44 -5.49 64.52 -14.48
C GLY A 44 -5.18 63.04 -14.30
N ALA A 45 -3.95 62.63 -14.60
CA ALA A 45 -3.44 61.30 -14.27
C ALA A 45 -2.38 61.40 -13.16
N ASP A 46 -2.51 60.60 -12.10
CA ASP A 46 -1.43 60.42 -11.12
C ASP A 46 -0.32 59.57 -11.75
N LYS A 47 0.92 60.09 -11.79
CA LYS A 47 2.02 59.61 -12.67
C LYS A 47 2.82 58.43 -12.11
N THR A 48 2.26 57.67 -11.18
CA THR A 48 2.95 56.49 -10.63
C THR A 48 2.56 55.25 -11.44
N THR A 49 3.51 54.78 -12.24
CA THR A 49 3.52 53.54 -13.07
C THR A 49 2.86 53.62 -14.46
N ILE A 50 3.70 53.63 -15.50
CA ILE A 50 3.28 53.48 -16.90
C ILE A 50 3.95 52.20 -17.42
N THR A 51 3.16 51.21 -17.82
CA THR A 51 3.61 50.10 -18.68
C THR A 51 2.96 50.23 -20.05
N LYS A 52 3.73 49.96 -21.11
CA LYS A 52 3.30 50.04 -22.51
C LYS A 52 2.15 49.05 -22.73
N ALA A 53 1.05 49.51 -23.32
CA ALA A 53 -0.04 48.64 -23.78
C ALA A 53 0.10 48.32 -25.28
N GLU A 54 -0.40 47.15 -25.68
CA GLU A 54 -0.49 46.69 -27.07
C GLU A 54 -1.54 47.49 -27.89
N GLU A 55 -1.46 47.42 -29.21
CA GLU A 55 -2.14 48.30 -30.18
C GLU A 55 -3.68 48.37 -30.08
N ALA A 56 -4.34 47.49 -29.31
CA ALA A 56 -5.81 47.42 -29.18
C ALA A 56 -6.40 48.13 -27.93
N TYR A 57 -5.61 48.41 -26.89
CA TYR A 57 -6.11 49.04 -25.66
C TYR A 57 -5.12 50.11 -25.18
N ASN A 58 -5.56 51.37 -25.09
CA ASN A 58 -4.74 52.46 -24.58
C ASN A 58 -5.30 52.93 -23.22
N PRO A 59 -4.71 52.55 -22.08
CA PRO A 59 -5.22 52.93 -20.76
C PRO A 59 -5.18 54.44 -20.49
N LYS A 60 -4.43 55.21 -21.29
CA LYS A 60 -4.34 56.68 -21.20
C LYS A 60 -5.46 57.41 -21.93
N GLN A 61 -6.18 56.73 -22.82
CA GLN A 61 -7.38 57.29 -23.41
C GLN A 61 -8.50 57.20 -22.37
N ILE A 62 -9.00 58.35 -21.91
CA ILE A 62 -9.98 58.41 -20.82
C ILE A 62 -11.34 58.80 -21.38
N ALA A 63 -12.30 57.89 -21.26
CA ALA A 63 -13.71 58.13 -21.48
C ALA A 63 -14.30 58.91 -20.31
N VAL A 64 -15.22 59.84 -20.58
CA VAL A 64 -15.90 60.64 -19.55
C VAL A 64 -17.40 60.56 -19.73
N LYS A 65 -18.13 60.39 -18.63
CA LYS A 65 -19.59 60.47 -18.54
C LYS A 65 -19.99 61.54 -17.53
N ILE A 66 -20.84 62.48 -17.96
CA ILE A 66 -21.50 63.45 -17.09
C ILE A 66 -22.90 62.95 -16.81
N ILE A 67 -23.21 62.76 -15.54
CA ILE A 67 -24.41 62.07 -15.06
C ILE A 67 -25.19 63.04 -14.17
N ASP A 68 -26.49 63.22 -14.45
CA ASP A 68 -27.37 64.07 -13.65
C ASP A 68 -27.80 63.43 -12.31
N GLU A 69 -28.51 64.17 -11.47
CA GLU A 69 -28.99 63.68 -10.16
C GLU A 69 -29.93 62.47 -10.25
N THR A 70 -30.57 62.25 -11.41
CA THR A 70 -31.44 61.09 -11.65
C THR A 70 -30.67 59.83 -12.06
N GLY A 71 -29.35 59.95 -12.28
CA GLY A 71 -28.48 58.87 -12.73
C GLY A 71 -28.43 58.73 -14.26
N LYS A 72 -29.01 59.67 -15.02
CA LYS A 72 -29.00 59.64 -16.48
C LYS A 72 -27.71 60.29 -17.01
N THR A 73 -27.03 59.60 -17.92
CA THR A 73 -25.91 60.18 -18.68
C THR A 73 -26.45 61.26 -19.60
N VAL A 74 -25.99 62.49 -19.41
CA VAL A 74 -26.40 63.65 -20.22
C VAL A 74 -25.38 63.99 -21.31
N LYS A 75 -24.11 63.67 -21.08
CA LYS A 75 -23.02 63.77 -22.08
C LYS A 75 -21.98 62.69 -21.83
N GLU A 76 -21.41 62.16 -22.89
CA GLU A 76 -20.31 61.20 -22.83
C GLU A 76 -19.33 61.36 -23.99
N THR A 77 -18.12 60.86 -23.81
CA THR A 77 -17.08 60.73 -24.84
C THR A 77 -16.16 59.57 -24.50
N ASP A 78 -15.60 58.91 -25.52
CA ASP A 78 -14.58 57.88 -25.35
C ASP A 78 -13.16 58.46 -25.23
N ASP A 79 -13.00 59.77 -25.45
CA ASP A 79 -11.74 60.48 -25.27
C ASP A 79 -12.01 61.93 -24.83
N TYR A 80 -11.76 62.23 -23.55
CA TYR A 80 -11.99 63.57 -22.99
C TYR A 80 -11.20 64.67 -23.70
N THR A 81 -10.09 64.35 -24.37
CA THR A 81 -9.29 65.36 -25.10
C THR A 81 -10.05 65.96 -26.29
N THR A 82 -11.14 65.31 -26.71
CA THR A 82 -12.08 65.85 -27.72
C THR A 82 -12.97 66.98 -27.18
N TRP A 83 -13.08 67.16 -25.86
CA TRP A 83 -13.85 68.23 -25.23
C TRP A 83 -12.97 69.48 -25.02
N THR A 84 -12.78 70.24 -26.09
CA THR A 84 -11.95 71.47 -26.08
C THR A 84 -12.70 72.71 -25.59
N ASP A 85 -14.03 72.74 -25.79
CA ASP A 85 -14.91 73.85 -25.43
C ASP A 85 -15.63 73.63 -24.10
N ALA A 86 -16.13 74.71 -23.50
CA ALA A 86 -16.91 74.63 -22.28
C ALA A 86 -18.25 73.90 -22.53
N ILE A 87 -18.58 72.97 -21.65
CA ILE A 87 -19.71 72.06 -21.79
C ILE A 87 -20.95 72.72 -21.18
N ALA A 88 -21.91 73.14 -22.02
CA ALA A 88 -23.21 73.63 -21.55
C ALA A 88 -24.05 72.51 -20.91
N LEU A 89 -24.59 72.75 -19.72
CA LEU A 89 -25.44 71.85 -18.91
C LEU A 89 -26.53 72.67 -18.19
N THR A 90 -27.70 72.08 -17.92
CA THR A 90 -28.74 72.76 -17.11
C THR A 90 -28.28 72.95 -15.66
N PRO A 91 -28.72 73.99 -14.93
CA PRO A 91 -28.38 74.16 -13.52
C PRO A 91 -28.79 72.94 -12.68
N GLY A 92 -27.89 72.47 -11.84
CA GLY A 92 -28.09 71.24 -11.07
C GLY A 92 -26.76 70.61 -10.66
N LYS A 93 -26.81 69.51 -9.91
CA LYS A 93 -25.62 68.74 -9.55
C LYS A 93 -25.39 67.61 -10.54
N TYR A 94 -24.12 67.39 -10.86
CA TYR A 94 -23.69 66.34 -11.76
C TYR A 94 -22.55 65.55 -11.14
N LYS A 95 -22.52 64.25 -11.45
CA LYS A 95 -21.35 63.39 -11.24
C LYS A 95 -20.56 63.31 -12.54
N ILE A 96 -19.25 63.38 -12.44
CA ILE A 96 -18.31 63.25 -13.56
C ILE A 96 -17.52 61.97 -13.32
N SER A 97 -17.82 60.94 -14.12
CA SER A 97 -17.09 59.67 -14.10
C SER A 97 -16.10 59.67 -15.24
N ALA A 98 -14.82 59.50 -14.95
CA ALA A 98 -13.75 59.40 -15.92
C ALA A 98 -13.06 58.03 -15.78
N SER A 99 -12.87 57.29 -16.87
CA SER A 99 -12.20 55.99 -16.82
C SER A 99 -11.52 55.60 -18.13
N SER A 100 -10.56 54.67 -18.09
CA SER A 100 -9.93 54.15 -19.31
C SER A 100 -10.97 53.66 -20.33
N ALA A 101 -10.81 54.04 -21.60
CA ALA A 101 -11.76 53.73 -22.66
C ALA A 101 -11.69 52.26 -23.09
N GLY A 102 -12.82 51.68 -23.50
CA GLY A 102 -12.91 50.32 -24.04
C GLY A 102 -12.71 49.18 -23.02
N PHE A 103 -12.67 49.49 -21.72
CA PHE A 103 -12.56 48.51 -20.65
C PHE A 103 -13.19 49.07 -19.36
N ASP A 104 -13.94 48.26 -18.62
CA ASP A 104 -14.62 48.65 -17.38
C ASP A 104 -13.88 48.19 -16.10
N GLY A 105 -12.77 47.47 -16.26
CA GLY A 105 -11.97 46.98 -15.13
C GLY A 105 -12.55 45.76 -14.42
N THR A 106 -13.62 45.13 -14.92
CA THR A 106 -14.31 44.05 -14.21
C THR A 106 -13.82 42.64 -14.55
N THR A 107 -12.85 42.50 -15.46
CA THR A 107 -12.25 41.22 -15.82
C THR A 107 -10.75 41.19 -15.56
N ALA A 108 -10.23 39.99 -15.26
CA ALA A 108 -8.79 39.79 -15.10
C ALA A 108 -8.11 39.72 -16.47
N ALA A 109 -6.98 40.41 -16.64
CA ALA A 109 -6.25 40.42 -17.91
C ALA A 109 -4.75 40.74 -17.73
N TRP A 110 -3.94 40.22 -18.63
CA TRP A 110 -2.51 40.58 -18.74
C TRP A 110 -2.34 42.01 -19.23
N ASP A 111 -1.41 42.74 -18.62
CA ASP A 111 -0.92 44.06 -19.05
C ASP A 111 -2.03 45.11 -19.29
N LYS A 112 -3.17 44.97 -18.60
CA LYS A 112 -4.38 45.80 -18.77
C LYS A 112 -4.73 46.63 -17.52
N PRO A 113 -3.95 47.68 -17.17
CA PRO A 113 -4.29 48.57 -16.08
C PRO A 113 -5.58 49.36 -16.39
N TYR A 114 -6.42 49.57 -15.38
CA TYR A 114 -7.67 50.32 -15.50
C TYR A 114 -7.60 51.53 -14.58
N TYR A 115 -7.74 52.73 -15.15
CA TYR A 115 -7.75 53.98 -14.39
C TYR A 115 -9.17 54.49 -14.30
N ALA A 116 -9.58 54.94 -13.11
CA ALA A 116 -10.88 55.57 -12.91
C ALA A 116 -10.79 56.73 -11.90
N GLY A 117 -11.68 57.70 -12.06
CA GLY A 117 -11.86 58.85 -11.20
C GLY A 117 -13.34 59.26 -11.19
N LEU A 118 -13.82 59.70 -10.03
CA LEU A 118 -15.19 60.16 -9.85
C LEU A 118 -15.16 61.46 -9.05
N ASP A 119 -15.84 62.48 -9.55
CA ASP A 119 -16.02 63.74 -8.83
C ASP A 119 -17.43 64.29 -9.05
N SER A 120 -17.81 65.32 -8.31
CA SER A 120 -19.11 65.98 -8.44
C SER A 120 -18.95 67.48 -8.66
N VAL A 121 -19.84 68.07 -9.44
CA VAL A 121 -19.87 69.51 -9.72
C VAL A 121 -21.30 70.03 -9.64
N THR A 122 -21.47 71.28 -9.21
CA THR A 122 -22.76 71.99 -9.26
C THR A 122 -22.69 73.03 -10.36
N ILE A 123 -23.64 73.00 -11.29
CA ILE A 123 -23.77 73.97 -12.37
C ILE A 123 -24.79 75.02 -11.96
N VAL A 124 -24.41 76.28 -12.04
CA VAL A 124 -25.25 77.43 -11.74
C VAL A 124 -25.54 78.19 -13.05
N LYS A 125 -26.76 78.72 -13.17
CA LYS A 125 -27.21 79.42 -14.39
C LYS A 125 -26.29 80.61 -14.70
N GLY A 126 -25.76 80.67 -15.92
CA GLY A 126 -24.92 81.78 -16.38
C GLY A 126 -23.49 81.80 -15.83
N GLU A 127 -23.10 80.84 -14.99
CA GLU A 127 -21.74 80.72 -14.46
C GLU A 127 -20.91 79.69 -15.22
N SER A 128 -19.59 79.87 -15.17
CA SER A 128 -18.60 78.91 -15.66
C SER A 128 -17.82 78.32 -14.49
N VAL A 129 -17.80 76.99 -14.37
CA VAL A 129 -17.06 76.27 -13.33
C VAL A 129 -15.99 75.37 -13.96
N SER A 130 -14.77 75.43 -13.42
CA SER A 130 -13.69 74.53 -13.80
C SER A 130 -13.56 73.40 -12.79
N LYS A 131 -13.42 72.16 -13.27
CA LYS A 131 -13.26 70.97 -12.43
C LYS A 131 -12.18 70.07 -12.98
N THR A 132 -11.35 69.53 -12.09
CA THR A 132 -10.33 68.53 -12.44
C THR A 132 -10.73 67.18 -11.83
N VAL A 133 -10.84 66.15 -12.65
CA VAL A 133 -11.06 64.76 -12.19
C VAL A 133 -9.74 63.99 -12.29
N THR A 134 -9.23 63.51 -11.15
CA THR A 134 -8.00 62.72 -11.11
C THR A 134 -8.31 61.23 -11.26
N CYS A 135 -7.82 60.61 -12.34
CA CYS A 135 -7.91 59.16 -12.52
C CYS A 135 -6.72 58.46 -11.86
N THR A 136 -7.00 57.38 -11.14
CA THR A 136 -5.99 56.55 -10.47
C THR A 136 -6.22 55.08 -10.78
N LEU A 137 -5.20 54.22 -10.59
CA LEU A 137 -5.32 52.78 -10.83
C LEU A 137 -6.46 52.21 -9.98
N ALA A 138 -7.48 51.68 -10.63
CA ALA A 138 -8.71 51.20 -10.04
C ALA A 138 -8.76 49.67 -9.95
N ASN A 139 -7.82 48.96 -10.58
CA ASN A 139 -7.60 47.52 -10.44
C ASN A 139 -6.35 47.22 -9.60
N VAL A 140 -6.20 45.96 -9.19
CA VAL A 140 -5.02 45.47 -8.45
C VAL A 140 -4.04 44.83 -9.44
N LEU A 141 -2.74 45.12 -9.28
CA LEU A 141 -1.67 44.40 -9.99
C LEU A 141 -1.29 43.15 -9.19
N VAL A 142 -1.19 42.00 -9.86
CA VAL A 142 -0.73 40.73 -9.30
C VAL A 142 0.46 40.20 -10.09
N THR A 143 1.51 39.80 -9.37
CA THR A 143 2.69 39.13 -9.93
C THR A 143 3.07 37.92 -9.08
N VAL A 144 3.68 36.90 -9.70
CA VAL A 144 4.17 35.68 -9.03
C VAL A 144 5.69 35.60 -9.14
N GLU A 145 6.33 35.16 -8.08
CA GLU A 145 7.78 34.96 -8.04
C GLU A 145 8.11 33.56 -7.49
N PHE A 146 8.96 32.81 -8.19
CA PHE A 146 9.50 31.54 -7.70
C PHE A 146 10.99 31.71 -7.36
N ASP A 147 11.36 31.36 -6.13
CA ASP A 147 12.76 31.41 -5.68
C ASP A 147 13.66 30.41 -6.44
N SER A 148 14.96 30.70 -6.52
CA SER A 148 15.92 29.84 -7.20
C SER A 148 15.99 28.40 -6.65
N GLU A 149 15.88 28.22 -5.33
CA GLU A 149 15.88 26.89 -4.74
C GLU A 149 14.56 26.16 -4.99
N PHE A 150 13.45 26.90 -5.01
CA PHE A 150 12.14 26.37 -5.41
C PHE A 150 12.16 25.85 -6.85
N LYS A 151 12.74 26.63 -7.78
CA LYS A 151 12.89 26.26 -9.19
C LYS A 151 13.76 25.01 -9.41
N LYS A 152 14.74 24.76 -8.54
CA LYS A 152 15.58 23.55 -8.59
C LYS A 152 14.84 22.32 -8.06
N ALA A 153 14.02 22.50 -7.02
CA ALA A 153 13.34 21.40 -6.35
C ALA A 153 12.22 20.75 -7.19
N PHE A 154 11.53 21.54 -8.03
CA PHE A 154 10.37 21.08 -8.79
C PHE A 154 10.63 21.06 -10.30
N LYS A 155 10.07 20.04 -10.98
CA LYS A 155 10.12 19.91 -12.44
C LYS A 155 9.24 20.98 -13.10
N SER A 156 8.08 21.27 -12.51
CA SER A 156 7.17 22.33 -12.93
C SER A 156 6.36 22.87 -11.75
N ALA A 157 5.91 24.12 -11.88
CA ALA A 157 4.97 24.74 -10.95
C ALA A 157 4.03 25.70 -11.69
N THR A 158 2.75 25.70 -11.30
CA THR A 158 1.72 26.62 -11.79
C THR A 158 1.01 27.27 -10.62
N VAL A 159 0.64 28.54 -10.80
CA VAL A 159 -0.18 29.30 -9.84
C VAL A 159 -1.36 29.88 -10.59
N VAL A 160 -2.56 29.39 -10.28
CA VAL A 160 -3.80 29.93 -10.83
C VAL A 160 -4.34 30.95 -9.86
N VAL A 161 -4.31 32.22 -10.25
CA VAL A 161 -4.91 33.32 -9.48
C VAL A 161 -6.33 33.54 -9.96
N THR A 162 -7.29 33.49 -9.05
CA THR A 162 -8.72 33.60 -9.37
C THR A 162 -9.40 34.63 -8.47
N ASP A 163 -10.28 35.44 -9.03
CA ASP A 163 -11.18 36.34 -8.30
C ASP A 163 -12.16 35.52 -7.40
N THR A 164 -12.34 35.95 -6.16
CA THR A 164 -13.22 35.25 -5.19
C THR A 164 -14.71 35.34 -5.51
N VAL A 165 -15.13 36.29 -6.34
CA VAL A 165 -16.53 36.55 -6.72
C VAL A 165 -16.85 35.91 -8.07
N THR A 166 -15.94 36.02 -9.04
CA THR A 166 -16.16 35.60 -10.43
C THR A 166 -15.09 34.60 -10.87
N ALA A 167 -15.37 33.30 -10.76
CA ALA A 167 -14.40 32.24 -11.04
C ALA A 167 -13.81 32.23 -12.48
N SER A 168 -14.48 32.87 -13.45
CA SER A 168 -13.95 33.04 -14.81
C SER A 168 -12.87 34.12 -14.91
N ASN A 169 -12.77 35.03 -13.93
CA ASN A 169 -11.69 36.00 -13.81
C ASN A 169 -10.48 35.29 -13.18
N LYS A 170 -9.70 34.63 -14.04
CA LYS A 170 -8.52 33.88 -13.63
C LYS A 170 -7.35 34.10 -14.58
N VAL A 171 -6.15 34.01 -14.03
CA VAL A 171 -4.89 34.07 -14.77
C VAL A 171 -3.93 33.01 -14.23
N THR A 172 -3.19 32.33 -15.11
CA THR A 172 -2.24 31.28 -14.74
C THR A 172 -0.81 31.76 -14.95
N PHE A 173 -0.02 31.72 -13.88
CA PHE A 173 1.42 31.91 -13.91
C PHE A 173 2.10 30.54 -13.93
N THR A 174 3.08 30.35 -14.83
CA THR A 174 3.83 29.10 -14.94
C THR A 174 5.31 29.36 -14.74
N MET A 175 5.94 28.58 -13.86
CA MET A 175 7.36 28.67 -13.54
C MET A 175 8.21 28.41 -14.79
N ASN A 176 9.21 29.28 -15.01
CA ASN A 176 10.14 29.28 -16.15
C ASN A 176 9.47 29.50 -17.52
N GLU A 177 8.23 29.97 -17.56
CA GLU A 177 7.56 30.41 -18.78
C GLU A 177 7.41 31.93 -18.83
N THR A 178 6.95 32.47 -19.97
CA THR A 178 6.74 33.91 -20.16
C THR A 178 5.71 34.49 -19.18
N THR A 179 4.73 33.69 -18.78
CA THR A 179 3.67 34.08 -17.83
C THR A 179 4.22 34.36 -16.42
N GLU A 180 5.35 33.77 -16.01
CA GLU A 180 6.00 34.08 -14.73
C GLU A 180 6.33 35.57 -14.58
N LYS A 181 6.74 36.21 -15.68
CA LYS A 181 7.10 37.64 -15.71
C LYS A 181 5.92 38.54 -16.05
N GLY A 182 4.74 37.95 -16.24
CA GLY A 182 3.53 38.67 -16.64
C GLY A 182 3.01 39.57 -15.53
N LYS A 183 2.30 40.63 -15.91
CA LYS A 183 1.61 41.54 -15.00
C LYS A 183 0.12 41.35 -15.16
N ALA A 184 -0.51 40.65 -14.23
CA ALA A 184 -1.94 40.42 -14.28
C ALA A 184 -2.66 41.52 -13.52
N TYR A 185 -3.70 42.10 -14.11
CA TYR A 185 -4.55 43.06 -13.42
C TYR A 185 -5.90 42.42 -13.12
N PHE A 186 -6.35 42.52 -11.86
CA PHE A 186 -7.62 41.93 -11.39
C PHE A 186 -8.56 43.02 -10.86
N PRO A 187 -9.90 42.79 -10.89
CA PRO A 187 -10.85 43.60 -10.14
C PRO A 187 -10.49 43.64 -8.65
N VAL A 188 -10.95 44.67 -7.94
CA VAL A 188 -10.68 44.84 -6.50
C VAL A 188 -11.63 43.94 -5.70
N THR A 189 -11.25 42.68 -5.58
CA THR A 189 -11.93 41.62 -4.81
C THR A 189 -10.88 40.81 -4.04
N GLY A 190 -11.30 39.91 -3.14
CA GLY A 190 -10.37 38.89 -2.62
C GLY A 190 -9.89 37.97 -3.76
N LEU A 191 -8.70 37.40 -3.62
CA LEU A 191 -8.14 36.48 -4.62
C LEU A 191 -7.86 35.11 -4.01
N PHE A 192 -7.98 34.06 -4.82
CA PHE A 192 -7.43 32.73 -4.54
C PHE A 192 -6.13 32.53 -5.31
N ALA A 193 -5.15 31.90 -4.68
CA ALA A 193 -3.90 31.48 -5.31
C ALA A 193 -3.77 29.96 -5.20
N ASP A 194 -4.02 29.26 -6.30
CA ASP A 194 -3.95 27.80 -6.38
C ASP A 194 -2.60 27.37 -6.95
N LEU A 195 -1.67 26.95 -6.07
CA LEU A 195 -0.38 26.38 -6.43
C LEU A 195 -0.53 24.90 -6.80
N ALA A 196 0.06 24.47 -7.90
CA ALA A 196 0.32 23.07 -8.21
C ALA A 196 1.78 22.86 -8.59
N VAL A 197 2.42 21.81 -8.05
CA VAL A 197 3.83 21.47 -8.30
C VAL A 197 3.98 20.01 -8.68
N THR A 198 4.93 19.73 -9.57
CA THR A 198 5.35 18.37 -9.93
C THR A 198 6.78 18.14 -9.45
N ASN A 199 6.99 17.12 -8.61
CA ASN A 199 8.33 16.79 -8.14
C ASN A 199 9.15 16.02 -9.20
N GLN A 200 10.42 15.77 -8.92
CA GLN A 200 11.33 15.06 -9.84
C GLN A 200 10.95 13.58 -10.10
N LYS A 201 9.99 13.03 -9.35
CA LYS A 201 9.43 11.67 -9.51
C LYS A 201 8.01 11.69 -10.11
N ASP A 202 7.64 12.78 -10.77
CA ASP A 202 6.33 12.98 -11.44
C ASP A 202 5.09 12.90 -10.49
N LYS A 203 5.28 13.08 -9.18
CA LYS A 203 4.16 13.20 -8.22
C LYS A 203 3.71 14.66 -8.11
N ILE A 204 2.39 14.84 -8.19
CA ILE A 204 1.74 16.16 -8.17
C ILE A 204 1.23 16.48 -6.76
N PHE A 205 1.46 17.71 -6.32
CA PHE A 205 0.93 18.27 -5.09
C PHE A 205 0.28 19.62 -5.38
N SER A 206 -0.79 19.97 -4.66
CA SER A 206 -1.46 21.26 -4.81
C SER A 206 -1.84 21.87 -3.47
N LYS A 207 -1.93 23.20 -3.46
CA LYS A 207 -2.37 23.98 -2.30
C LYS A 207 -3.12 25.21 -2.76
N LYS A 208 -4.22 25.51 -2.08
CA LYS A 208 -5.05 26.70 -2.28
C LYS A 208 -4.86 27.65 -1.11
N ASP A 209 -4.49 28.90 -1.42
CA ASP A 209 -4.35 29.97 -0.45
C ASP A 209 -5.28 31.16 -0.79
N THR A 210 -5.62 31.97 0.21
CA THR A 210 -6.50 33.14 0.06
C THR A 210 -5.72 34.42 0.30
N VAL A 211 -5.92 35.40 -0.57
CA VAL A 211 -5.36 36.76 -0.49
C VAL A 211 -6.50 37.69 -0.08
N GLU A 212 -6.44 38.16 1.17
CA GLU A 212 -7.47 39.00 1.77
C GLU A 212 -7.13 40.50 1.68
N ASP A 213 -8.13 41.34 1.94
CA ASP A 213 -8.02 42.80 2.04
C ASP A 213 -7.40 43.52 0.83
N VAL A 214 -7.56 42.97 -0.37
CA VAL A 214 -7.05 43.56 -1.62
C VAL A 214 -7.72 44.91 -1.90
N LYS A 215 -6.91 45.94 -2.15
CA LYS A 215 -7.40 47.31 -2.46
C LYS A 215 -6.93 47.79 -3.82
N ALA A 216 -7.67 48.74 -4.38
CA ALA A 216 -7.24 49.46 -5.59
C ALA A 216 -5.84 50.06 -5.37
N ARG A 217 -5.04 50.14 -6.44
CA ARG A 217 -3.65 50.64 -6.44
C ARG A 217 -2.62 49.75 -5.75
N GLU A 218 -3.03 48.62 -5.16
CA GLU A 218 -2.08 47.70 -4.56
C GLU A 218 -1.34 46.87 -5.63
N ASN A 219 -0.09 46.51 -5.30
CA ASN A 219 0.69 45.50 -6.00
C ASN A 219 0.81 44.26 -5.11
N VAL A 220 0.12 43.19 -5.47
CA VAL A 220 0.14 41.91 -4.78
C VAL A 220 1.22 41.01 -5.41
N ILE A 221 2.23 40.67 -4.62
CA ILE A 221 3.31 39.77 -5.02
C ILE A 221 3.11 38.43 -4.30
N LEU A 222 2.94 37.35 -5.05
CA LEU A 222 2.88 35.98 -4.52
C LEU A 222 4.24 35.31 -4.73
N ARG A 223 5.04 35.20 -3.67
CA ARG A 223 6.40 34.66 -3.70
C ARG A 223 6.44 33.25 -3.11
N TYR A 224 6.90 32.27 -3.88
CA TYR A 224 7.04 30.88 -3.45
C TYR A 224 8.52 30.54 -3.20
N LYS A 225 8.80 30.06 -1.99
CA LYS A 225 10.13 29.68 -1.49
C LYS A 225 10.15 28.23 -1.03
N LEU A 226 11.35 27.67 -0.98
CA LEU A 226 11.59 26.37 -0.35
C LEU A 226 12.10 26.57 1.07
N GLY A 227 11.66 25.73 2.01
CA GLY A 227 12.17 25.68 3.38
C GLY A 227 12.44 24.23 3.81
N GLU A 228 13.34 24.05 4.77
CA GLU A 228 13.58 22.73 5.36
C GLU A 228 12.43 22.36 6.29
N SER A 229 11.82 21.19 6.08
CA SER A 229 10.79 20.65 6.97
C SER A 229 10.78 19.14 6.95
N SER A 230 10.85 18.51 8.13
CA SER A 230 10.68 17.07 8.31
C SER A 230 9.21 16.61 8.23
N THR A 231 8.26 17.54 8.37
CA THR A 231 6.81 17.26 8.39
C THR A 231 6.06 17.77 7.15
N GLY A 232 6.74 18.48 6.25
CA GLY A 232 6.15 19.05 5.04
C GLY A 232 5.28 20.29 5.26
N SER A 233 5.38 20.96 6.43
CA SER A 233 4.56 22.12 6.77
C SER A 233 4.89 23.34 5.90
N THR A 234 3.88 24.13 5.53
CA THR A 234 4.04 25.39 4.79
C THR A 234 3.74 26.59 5.68
N ASN A 235 4.65 27.56 5.75
CA ASN A 235 4.44 28.83 6.47
C ASN A 235 4.12 29.95 5.47
N ILE A 236 3.28 30.90 5.88
CA ILE A 236 2.93 32.09 5.07
C ILE A 236 3.36 33.32 5.87
N ASP A 237 4.28 34.10 5.30
CA ASP A 237 4.68 35.39 5.84
C ASP A 237 4.14 36.53 4.96
N ILE A 238 3.64 37.59 5.57
CA ILE A 238 3.09 38.75 4.85
C ILE A 238 3.94 39.98 5.16
N THR A 239 4.43 40.65 4.12
CA THR A 239 5.18 41.90 4.25
C THR A 239 4.51 43.04 3.47
N LEU A 240 4.37 44.20 4.12
CA LEU A 240 3.77 45.40 3.54
C LEU A 240 4.83 46.51 3.37
N ASP A 241 4.97 47.03 2.16
CA ASP A 241 5.82 48.19 1.84
C ASP A 241 5.06 49.17 0.94
N GLY A 242 4.56 50.27 1.53
CA GLY A 242 3.71 51.23 0.84
C GLY A 242 2.43 50.59 0.29
N THR A 243 2.26 50.59 -1.04
CA THR A 243 1.14 49.94 -1.75
C THR A 243 1.46 48.51 -2.19
N THR A 244 2.63 47.97 -1.87
CA THR A 244 3.01 46.60 -2.22
C THR A 244 2.74 45.65 -1.06
N LYS A 245 1.94 44.61 -1.31
CA LYS A 245 1.69 43.49 -0.40
C LYS A 245 2.37 42.24 -0.94
N THR A 246 3.35 41.72 -0.23
CA THR A 246 4.03 40.47 -0.62
C THR A 246 3.61 39.34 0.32
N TYR A 247 3.10 38.26 -0.27
CA TYR A 247 2.82 36.99 0.40
C TYR A 247 3.97 36.04 0.10
N ILE A 248 4.66 35.56 1.12
CA ILE A 248 5.78 34.63 1.02
C ILE A 248 5.31 33.25 1.48
N TYR A 249 5.12 32.34 0.53
CA TYR A 249 4.75 30.95 0.75
C TYR A 249 6.02 30.09 0.85
N THR A 250 6.37 29.64 2.05
CA THR A 250 7.51 28.73 2.26
C THR A 250 7.03 27.29 2.24
N ILE A 251 7.44 26.53 1.23
CA ILE A 251 7.09 25.11 1.07
C ILE A 251 8.14 24.24 1.76
N GLY A 252 7.72 23.52 2.82
CA GLY A 252 8.57 22.62 3.56
C GLY A 252 8.85 21.32 2.81
N VAL A 253 10.12 21.01 2.55
CA VAL A 253 10.57 19.70 2.07
C VAL A 253 11.79 19.22 2.85
N PRO A 254 11.98 17.91 3.06
CA PRO A 254 13.21 17.37 3.62
C PRO A 254 14.34 17.50 2.59
N LEU A 255 15.34 18.34 2.90
CA LEU A 255 16.45 18.67 2.00
C LEU A 255 17.62 17.67 2.08
N THR A 256 17.64 16.81 3.10
CA THR A 256 18.63 15.75 3.29
C THR A 256 17.99 14.39 3.01
N ALA A 257 18.65 13.58 2.17
CA ALA A 257 18.26 12.19 2.00
C ALA A 257 18.44 11.46 3.33
N THR A 258 17.40 10.80 3.83
CA THR A 258 17.48 9.97 5.04
C THR A 258 17.83 8.53 4.66
N SER A 259 18.75 7.93 5.40
CA SER A 259 18.99 6.49 5.33
C SER A 259 17.90 5.76 6.09
N THR A 260 17.22 4.84 5.41
CA THR A 260 16.16 4.01 5.98
C THR A 260 16.57 2.57 5.85
N ILE A 261 16.66 1.88 6.99
CA ILE A 261 16.95 0.44 7.08
C ILE A 261 15.78 -0.17 7.83
N VAL A 262 15.22 -1.23 7.26
CA VAL A 262 14.04 -1.91 7.80
C VAL A 262 14.40 -3.36 8.09
N ALA A 263 14.11 -3.82 9.29
CA ALA A 263 14.06 -5.25 9.60
C ALA A 263 12.65 -5.75 9.26
N SER A 264 12.56 -6.76 8.40
CA SER A 264 11.29 -7.32 7.95
C SER A 264 10.88 -8.53 8.78
N GLU A 265 9.85 -9.27 8.40
CA GLU A 265 9.44 -10.47 9.12
C GLU A 265 10.55 -11.54 9.12
N ALA A 266 10.78 -12.15 10.28
CA ALA A 266 11.68 -13.30 10.43
C ALA A 266 10.95 -14.60 10.12
N ASN A 267 11.60 -15.48 9.36
CA ASN A 267 11.09 -16.83 9.12
C ASN A 267 11.77 -17.80 10.10
N ALA A 268 11.16 -17.96 11.27
CA ALA A 268 11.72 -18.73 12.39
C ALA A 268 11.31 -20.21 12.33
N TRP A 269 12.31 -21.08 12.33
CA TRP A 269 12.19 -22.53 12.48
C TRP A 269 12.47 -22.93 13.93
N SER A 270 12.50 -24.23 14.22
CA SER A 270 12.68 -24.70 15.60
C SER A 270 14.06 -24.40 16.20
N SER A 271 15.11 -24.36 15.38
CA SER A 271 16.50 -24.21 15.83
C SER A 271 17.29 -23.18 15.02
N PHE A 272 16.67 -22.57 14.03
CA PHE A 272 17.28 -21.54 13.20
C PHE A 272 16.23 -20.55 12.71
N VAL A 273 16.67 -19.44 12.13
CA VAL A 273 15.80 -18.38 11.60
C VAL A 273 16.46 -17.72 10.41
N TYR A 274 15.67 -17.34 9.41
CA TYR A 274 16.09 -16.39 8.39
C TYR A 274 15.67 -14.98 8.79
N LEU A 275 16.65 -14.12 9.05
CA LEU A 275 16.45 -12.72 9.39
C LEU A 275 16.57 -11.88 8.11
N ASN A 276 15.66 -10.94 7.92
CA ASN A 276 15.55 -10.19 6.67
C ASN A 276 15.70 -8.68 6.88
N ALA A 277 16.33 -8.01 5.91
CA ALA A 277 16.48 -6.56 5.89
C ALA A 277 16.17 -5.98 4.51
N GLU A 278 15.58 -4.79 4.49
CA GLU A 278 15.36 -3.98 3.30
C GLU A 278 15.98 -2.60 3.46
N ILE A 279 16.57 -2.06 2.39
CA ILE A 279 17.17 -0.71 2.38
C ILE A 279 16.43 0.21 1.40
N PRO A 280 15.23 0.74 1.75
CA PRO A 280 14.43 1.58 0.85
C PRO A 280 15.16 2.84 0.35
N SER A 281 15.94 3.47 1.24
CA SER A 281 16.71 4.68 0.92
C SER A 281 18.03 4.68 1.69
N PHE A 282 19.06 5.27 1.10
CA PHE A 282 20.34 5.45 1.77
C PHE A 282 20.96 6.78 1.37
N ALA A 283 21.42 7.55 2.35
CA ALA A 283 22.16 8.77 2.13
C ALA A 283 23.59 8.43 1.69
N GLY A 284 23.96 8.77 0.47
CA GLY A 284 25.28 8.46 -0.09
C GLY A 284 25.39 7.04 -0.65
N ILE A 285 26.61 6.49 -0.65
CA ILE A 285 26.90 5.16 -1.21
C ILE A 285 26.70 4.12 -0.10
N PHE A 286 25.80 3.17 -0.33
CA PHE A 286 25.57 2.08 0.59
C PHE A 286 26.69 1.03 0.49
N ASP A 287 27.34 0.74 1.62
CA ASP A 287 28.34 -0.33 1.75
C ASP A 287 27.77 -1.49 2.58
N SER A 288 27.41 -2.59 1.90
CA SER A 288 26.81 -3.77 2.53
C SER A 288 27.70 -4.46 3.57
N SER A 289 29.02 -4.23 3.55
CA SER A 289 29.94 -4.83 4.53
C SER A 289 29.72 -4.28 5.94
N LYS A 290 29.16 -3.07 6.04
CA LYS A 290 28.89 -2.36 7.30
C LYS A 290 27.52 -2.66 7.89
N LEU A 291 26.67 -3.37 7.16
CA LEU A 291 25.40 -3.88 7.66
C LEU A 291 25.68 -5.04 8.63
N SER A 292 24.94 -5.20 9.72
CA SER A 292 24.97 -6.38 10.58
C SER A 292 23.58 -6.68 11.11
N PHE A 293 23.31 -7.97 11.33
CA PHE A 293 22.13 -8.41 12.04
C PHE A 293 22.54 -8.64 13.49
N GLU A 294 21.68 -8.20 14.41
CA GLU A 294 21.87 -8.36 15.83
C GLU A 294 20.61 -8.98 16.42
N TYR A 295 20.77 -9.92 17.34
CA TYR A 295 19.67 -10.62 17.97
C TYR A 295 19.90 -10.78 19.47
N LYS A 296 18.83 -11.10 20.19
CA LYS A 296 18.87 -11.45 21.62
C LYS A 296 17.62 -12.22 22.00
N THR A 297 17.65 -12.92 23.14
CA THR A 297 16.40 -13.42 23.73
C THR A 297 15.56 -12.25 24.24
N ALA A 298 14.23 -12.41 24.30
CA ALA A 298 13.32 -11.32 24.70
C ALA A 298 13.67 -10.70 26.07
N GLU A 299 14.21 -11.49 26.99
CA GLU A 299 14.58 -11.07 28.35
C GLU A 299 16.00 -10.50 28.47
N ALA A 300 16.84 -10.64 27.43
CA ALA A 300 18.22 -10.16 27.48
C ALA A 300 18.31 -8.64 27.25
N SER A 301 19.28 -8.00 27.91
CA SER A 301 19.57 -6.57 27.72
C SER A 301 20.55 -6.30 26.57
N GLU A 302 21.46 -7.23 26.31
CA GLU A 302 22.56 -7.06 25.36
C GLU A 302 22.25 -7.74 24.01
N TRP A 303 22.63 -7.06 22.93
CA TRP A 303 22.50 -7.55 21.57
C TRP A 303 23.74 -8.38 21.18
N ILE A 304 23.51 -9.51 20.52
CA ILE A 304 24.54 -10.40 19.99
C ILE A 304 24.59 -10.21 18.47
N LYS A 305 25.78 -9.93 17.94
CA LYS A 305 25.99 -9.85 16.50
C LYS A 305 25.95 -11.24 15.87
N VAL A 306 25.26 -11.37 14.73
CA VAL A 306 25.27 -12.61 13.95
C VAL A 306 26.56 -12.69 13.15
N GLU A 307 27.38 -13.72 13.41
CA GLU A 307 28.70 -13.91 12.80
C GLU A 307 28.66 -14.76 11.51
N THR A 308 27.50 -15.33 11.14
CA THR A 308 27.34 -16.09 9.89
C THR A 308 27.49 -15.20 8.65
N GLU A 309 27.91 -15.77 7.52
CA GLU A 309 27.95 -15.03 6.26
C GLU A 309 26.53 -14.64 5.81
N LYS A 310 26.36 -13.37 5.40
CA LYS A 310 25.08 -12.86 4.88
C LYS A 310 24.88 -13.32 3.45
N THR A 311 23.69 -13.78 3.12
CA THR A 311 23.30 -14.03 1.72
C THR A 311 22.64 -12.77 1.15
N VAL A 312 23.12 -12.31 0.00
CA VAL A 312 22.45 -11.25 -0.76
C VAL A 312 21.29 -11.89 -1.51
N ILE A 313 20.06 -11.60 -1.08
CA ILE A 313 18.85 -12.03 -1.79
C ILE A 313 18.50 -10.93 -2.80
N GLU A 314 18.82 -11.18 -4.07
CA GLU A 314 18.44 -10.38 -5.26
C GLU A 314 19.11 -8.99 -5.43
N LYS A 315 18.94 -8.40 -6.62
CA LYS A 315 19.53 -7.13 -7.08
C LYS A 315 18.96 -5.87 -6.38
N ASP A 316 17.98 -6.00 -5.49
CA ASP A 316 17.08 -4.91 -5.06
C ASP A 316 17.24 -4.45 -3.61
N LYS A 317 18.47 -4.47 -3.06
CA LYS A 317 18.78 -3.98 -1.70
C LYS A 317 18.04 -4.73 -0.58
N LYS A 318 17.83 -6.03 -0.76
CA LYS A 318 17.35 -6.95 0.26
C LYS A 318 18.48 -7.85 0.73
N TYR A 319 18.52 -8.11 2.03
CA TYR A 319 19.55 -8.92 2.67
C TYR A 319 18.90 -9.95 3.57
N SER A 320 19.46 -11.16 3.59
CA SER A 320 19.02 -12.19 4.52
C SER A 320 20.21 -12.90 5.13
N ILE A 321 20.05 -13.35 6.37
CA ILE A 321 21.03 -14.17 7.05
C ILE A 321 20.33 -15.30 7.79
N LYS A 322 20.94 -16.49 7.71
CA LYS A 322 20.55 -17.63 8.53
C LYS A 322 21.30 -17.56 9.86
N LEU A 323 20.53 -17.52 10.96
CA LEU A 323 21.03 -17.67 12.32
C LEU A 323 20.58 -19.05 12.82
N SER A 324 21.54 -19.89 13.22
CA SER A 324 21.30 -21.25 13.73
C SER A 324 21.50 -21.32 15.26
N ASP A 325 21.45 -22.53 15.82
CA ASP A 325 21.71 -22.82 17.24
C ASP A 325 20.76 -22.11 18.22
N LEU A 326 19.52 -21.85 17.77
CA LEU A 326 18.48 -21.29 18.61
C LEU A 326 17.76 -22.37 19.42
N ALA A 327 17.30 -21.99 20.61
CA ALA A 327 16.50 -22.86 21.45
C ALA A 327 15.06 -22.95 20.88
N PRO A 328 14.43 -24.14 20.77
CA PRO A 328 13.03 -24.28 20.36
C PRO A 328 12.05 -23.58 21.29
N GLY A 329 10.91 -23.13 20.77
CA GLY A 329 9.83 -22.52 21.56
C GLY A 329 10.22 -21.24 22.30
N THR A 330 11.26 -20.54 21.86
CA THR A 330 11.89 -19.44 22.59
C THR A 330 11.65 -18.11 21.88
N ALA A 331 11.31 -17.08 22.65
CA ALA A 331 11.09 -15.73 22.14
C ALA A 331 12.41 -14.95 21.98
N TYR A 332 12.59 -14.36 20.82
CA TYR A 332 13.75 -13.59 20.43
C TYR A 332 13.34 -12.25 19.83
N GLN A 333 14.31 -11.33 19.79
CA GLN A 333 14.21 -10.07 19.08
C GLN A 333 15.41 -9.95 18.15
N TYR A 334 15.22 -9.34 16.99
CA TYR A 334 16.34 -8.94 16.14
C TYR A 334 16.18 -7.51 15.62
N ARG A 335 17.31 -6.92 15.26
CA ARG A 335 17.41 -5.65 14.54
C ARG A 335 18.54 -5.71 13.52
N VAL A 336 18.54 -4.72 12.65
CA VAL A 336 19.60 -4.50 11.68
C VAL A 336 20.34 -3.22 12.09
N PHE A 337 21.66 -3.31 12.12
CA PHE A 337 22.57 -2.23 12.44
C PHE A 337 23.42 -1.90 11.22
N TYR A 338 23.70 -0.62 11.00
CA TYR A 338 24.64 -0.17 9.97
C TYR A 338 25.68 0.76 10.60
N ASP A 339 26.94 0.39 10.46
CA ASP A 339 28.06 1.22 10.90
C ASP A 339 28.31 2.34 9.87
N ASP A 340 27.85 3.56 10.15
CA ASP A 340 28.14 4.74 9.34
C ASP A 340 29.42 5.48 9.77
N GLY A 341 30.19 4.91 10.71
CA GLY A 341 31.37 5.51 11.32
C GLY A 341 31.06 6.47 12.48
N THR A 342 29.79 6.65 12.85
CA THR A 342 29.40 7.37 14.07
C THR A 342 29.31 6.42 15.26
N GLU A 343 29.37 6.96 16.49
CA GLU A 343 29.24 6.14 17.72
C GLU A 343 27.91 5.39 17.82
N LYS A 344 26.86 5.85 17.12
CA LYS A 344 25.50 5.28 17.23
C LYS A 344 25.08 4.43 16.03
N GLY A 345 25.73 4.57 14.88
CA GLY A 345 25.30 3.93 13.64
C GLY A 345 23.85 4.26 13.25
N ILE A 346 23.30 3.46 12.35
CA ILE A 346 21.89 3.51 11.93
C ILE A 346 21.23 2.19 12.32
N GLU A 347 20.16 2.27 13.10
CA GLU A 347 19.39 1.11 13.58
C GLU A 347 18.05 1.01 12.85
N SER A 348 17.62 -0.22 12.56
CA SER A 348 16.25 -0.49 12.09
C SER A 348 15.25 -0.52 13.24
N ASN A 349 13.97 -0.72 12.89
CA ASN A 349 12.99 -1.26 13.83
C ASN A 349 13.45 -2.60 14.42
N VAL A 350 12.96 -2.92 15.62
CA VAL A 350 13.09 -4.25 16.24
C VAL A 350 11.96 -5.15 15.74
N VAL A 351 12.27 -6.41 15.51
CA VAL A 351 11.30 -7.44 15.11
C VAL A 351 11.34 -8.57 16.13
N ASP A 352 10.17 -8.91 16.66
CA ASP A 352 9.98 -10.03 17.57
C ASP A 352 9.69 -11.31 16.76
N PHE A 353 10.25 -12.44 17.21
CA PHE A 353 9.92 -13.75 16.65
C PHE A 353 10.03 -14.85 17.72
N VAL A 354 9.36 -15.97 17.48
CA VAL A 354 9.41 -17.15 18.36
C VAL A 354 9.84 -18.34 17.51
N THR A 355 10.87 -19.06 17.95
CA THR A 355 11.24 -20.33 17.31
C THR A 355 10.17 -21.39 17.55
N GLU A 356 9.99 -22.26 16.57
CA GLU A 356 9.00 -23.33 16.69
C GLU A 356 9.36 -24.33 17.79
N ILE A 357 8.36 -25.00 18.35
CA ILE A 357 8.59 -26.19 19.18
C ILE A 357 8.91 -27.41 18.30
N LYS A 358 9.72 -28.33 18.81
CA LYS A 358 10.00 -29.64 18.17
C LYS A 358 8.91 -30.66 18.53
N ALA A 359 7.69 -30.45 18.07
CA ALA A 359 6.55 -31.31 18.38
C ALA A 359 6.77 -32.74 17.85
N GLN A 360 6.51 -33.76 18.66
CA GLN A 360 6.49 -35.17 18.24
C GLN A 360 5.06 -35.67 18.02
N LEU A 361 4.93 -36.77 17.29
CA LEU A 361 3.66 -37.43 17.06
C LEU A 361 3.24 -38.21 18.33
N PRO A 362 2.01 -38.07 18.84
CA PRO A 362 1.53 -38.88 19.95
C PRO A 362 1.56 -40.38 19.62
N ASN A 363 1.90 -41.23 20.59
CA ASN A 363 1.94 -42.70 20.44
C ASN A 363 2.71 -43.18 19.19
N SER A 364 3.78 -42.50 18.80
CA SER A 364 4.53 -42.80 17.58
C SER A 364 5.43 -44.04 17.71
N ASN A 365 5.62 -44.54 18.93
CA ASN A 365 6.19 -45.86 19.25
C ASN A 365 5.15 -46.99 19.18
N PHE A 366 3.86 -46.70 18.97
CA PHE A 366 2.80 -47.70 18.87
C PHE A 366 2.69 -48.68 20.06
N ASP A 367 3.07 -48.26 21.26
CA ASP A 367 2.99 -49.09 22.48
C ASP A 367 1.57 -49.14 23.08
N GLU A 368 0.79 -48.09 22.87
CA GLU A 368 -0.52 -47.90 23.50
C GLU A 368 -1.67 -48.21 22.53
N TRP A 369 -2.61 -49.02 23.01
CA TRP A 369 -3.74 -49.51 22.23
C TRP A 369 -5.00 -49.60 23.08
N PHE A 370 -6.14 -49.33 22.46
CA PHE A 370 -7.46 -49.45 23.06
C PHE A 370 -8.39 -50.25 22.16
N GLN A 371 -9.27 -51.05 22.75
CA GLN A 371 -10.30 -51.78 22.01
C GLN A 371 -11.68 -51.25 22.41
N LYS A 372 -12.42 -50.73 21.44
CA LYS A 372 -13.83 -50.34 21.60
C LYS A 372 -14.70 -51.34 20.85
N GLY A 373 -15.47 -52.15 21.58
CA GLY A 373 -16.18 -53.28 20.99
C GLY A 373 -15.19 -54.27 20.37
N SER A 374 -15.33 -54.58 19.09
CA SER A 374 -14.40 -55.43 18.35
C SER A 374 -13.26 -54.65 17.66
N THR A 375 -13.31 -53.32 17.63
CA THR A 375 -12.37 -52.46 16.90
C THR A 375 -11.14 -52.11 17.73
N TRP A 376 -9.95 -52.34 17.19
CA TRP A 376 -8.68 -51.89 17.78
C TRP A 376 -8.27 -50.50 17.26
N TYR A 377 -7.80 -49.65 18.19
CA TYR A 377 -7.27 -48.31 17.94
C TYR A 377 -5.87 -48.16 18.56
N ALA A 378 -4.94 -47.54 17.83
CA ALA A 378 -3.59 -47.22 18.28
C ALA A 378 -3.58 -45.84 18.98
N ILE A 379 -4.17 -45.77 20.17
CA ILE A 379 -4.43 -44.52 20.88
C ILE A 379 -3.62 -44.47 22.18
N SER A 380 -2.98 -43.32 22.46
CA SER A 380 -2.32 -43.11 23.75
C SER A 380 -3.33 -43.03 24.89
N SER A 381 -2.88 -43.32 26.11
CA SER A 381 -3.68 -43.12 27.32
C SER A 381 -4.19 -41.68 27.46
N ASP A 382 -3.35 -40.69 27.13
CA ASP A 382 -3.70 -39.27 27.16
C ASP A 382 -4.80 -38.91 26.15
N ASP A 383 -4.70 -39.41 24.91
CA ASP A 383 -5.70 -39.16 23.88
C ASP A 383 -7.00 -39.90 24.20
N ASN A 384 -6.91 -41.15 24.66
CA ASN A 384 -8.06 -41.96 25.09
C ASN A 384 -8.86 -41.30 26.23
N SER A 385 -8.17 -40.65 27.18
CA SER A 385 -8.84 -39.93 28.27
C SER A 385 -9.72 -38.75 27.81
N LYS A 386 -9.46 -38.24 26.60
CA LYS A 386 -10.15 -37.11 25.96
C LYS A 386 -10.97 -37.55 24.75
N ALA A 387 -10.92 -38.82 24.40
CA ALA A 387 -11.51 -39.33 23.18
C ALA A 387 -13.03 -39.24 23.26
N THR A 388 -13.60 -38.78 22.17
CA THR A 388 -15.04 -38.69 21.93
C THR A 388 -15.35 -39.55 20.72
N SER A 389 -16.60 -39.90 20.49
CA SER A 389 -16.99 -40.60 19.27
C SER A 389 -17.76 -39.68 18.34
N ASP A 390 -17.65 -39.93 17.04
CA ASP A 390 -18.46 -39.27 16.04
C ASP A 390 -19.92 -39.75 16.06
N SER A 391 -20.73 -39.20 15.18
CA SER A 391 -22.14 -39.55 15.00
C SER A 391 -22.38 -41.01 14.58
N ASN A 392 -21.36 -41.73 14.10
CA ASN A 392 -21.40 -43.15 13.77
C ASN A 392 -20.82 -44.03 14.90
N ASP A 393 -20.56 -43.46 16.07
CA ASP A 393 -19.94 -44.12 17.23
C ASP A 393 -18.48 -44.57 16.99
N MET A 394 -17.78 -43.94 16.03
CA MET A 394 -16.35 -44.18 15.78
C MET A 394 -15.51 -43.29 16.68
N LEU A 395 -14.50 -43.86 17.36
CA LEU A 395 -13.64 -43.13 18.28
C LEU A 395 -12.73 -42.15 17.53
N PHE A 396 -12.72 -40.88 17.93
CA PHE A 396 -11.70 -39.94 17.50
C PHE A 396 -10.37 -40.27 18.17
N SER A 397 -9.35 -40.50 17.36
CA SER A 397 -7.97 -40.73 17.79
C SER A 397 -6.98 -40.00 16.88
N PHE A 398 -5.76 -39.73 17.38
CA PHE A 398 -4.71 -39.14 16.56
C PHE A 398 -4.33 -40.07 15.38
N TRP A 399 -4.06 -41.34 15.69
CA TRP A 399 -3.89 -42.42 14.72
C TRP A 399 -5.18 -43.21 14.56
N ASP A 400 -5.61 -43.42 13.33
CA ASP A 400 -6.76 -44.26 13.00
C ASP A 400 -6.41 -45.25 11.88
N SER A 401 -7.33 -46.14 11.55
CA SER A 401 -7.17 -47.20 10.54
C SER A 401 -8.50 -47.54 9.88
N GLY A 402 -8.46 -48.41 8.88
CA GLY A 402 -9.65 -49.03 8.28
C GLY A 402 -10.36 -50.07 9.15
N ASN A 403 -9.90 -50.32 10.38
CA ASN A 403 -10.51 -51.31 11.28
C ASN A 403 -12.01 -51.10 11.53
N PRO A 404 -12.53 -49.87 11.72
CA PRO A 404 -13.96 -49.72 12.00
C PRO A 404 -14.84 -50.12 10.80
N GLY A 405 -14.31 -50.05 9.57
CA GLY A 405 -14.99 -50.55 8.37
C GLY A 405 -14.97 -52.08 8.19
N THR A 406 -14.15 -52.79 8.96
CA THR A 406 -13.90 -54.24 8.76
C THR A 406 -14.25 -55.09 9.99
N SER A 407 -14.09 -54.55 11.20
CA SER A 407 -14.33 -55.23 12.49
C SER A 407 -15.76 -55.69 12.71
N SER A 408 -16.74 -55.06 12.06
CA SER A 408 -18.13 -55.51 12.04
C SER A 408 -18.32 -56.86 11.33
N PHE A 409 -17.35 -57.27 10.51
CA PHE A 409 -17.30 -58.56 9.81
C PHE A 409 -16.34 -59.52 10.51
N LYS A 410 -16.88 -60.34 11.43
CA LYS A 410 -16.14 -61.40 12.15
C LYS A 410 -14.91 -60.88 12.93
N ASP A 411 -15.01 -59.68 13.51
CA ASP A 411 -13.95 -59.06 14.31
C ASP A 411 -12.62 -58.88 13.53
N ALA A 412 -12.69 -58.80 12.20
CA ALA A 412 -11.53 -58.62 11.34
C ALA A 412 -10.91 -57.24 11.57
N ASN A 413 -9.71 -57.21 12.14
CA ASN A 413 -8.92 -55.99 12.30
C ASN A 413 -7.63 -56.14 11.48
N PRO A 414 -7.56 -55.56 10.27
CA PRO A 414 -6.33 -55.49 9.48
C PRO A 414 -5.15 -54.85 10.19
N THR A 415 -5.39 -53.98 11.17
CA THR A 415 -4.34 -53.31 11.94
C THR A 415 -4.50 -53.62 13.43
N VAL A 416 -3.49 -54.21 14.06
CA VAL A 416 -3.54 -54.57 15.49
C VAL A 416 -2.17 -54.41 16.14
N LYS A 417 -2.13 -54.40 17.48
CA LYS A 417 -0.86 -54.53 18.22
C LYS A 417 -0.19 -55.88 17.96
N GLU A 418 1.14 -55.88 17.96
CA GLU A 418 1.99 -57.06 18.02
C GLU A 418 2.95 -56.91 19.21
N GLU A 419 3.15 -58.00 19.96
CA GLU A 419 3.92 -57.98 21.21
C GLU A 419 5.16 -58.88 21.13
N THR A 420 5.31 -59.63 20.04
CA THR A 420 6.42 -60.58 19.86
C THR A 420 7.41 -60.17 18.77
N ASP A 421 6.91 -59.72 17.62
CA ASP A 421 7.70 -59.19 16.51
C ASP A 421 7.72 -57.66 16.60
N VAL A 422 8.61 -57.15 17.44
CA VAL A 422 8.73 -55.73 17.80
C VAL A 422 10.15 -55.24 17.55
N ASN A 423 10.31 -53.94 17.25
CA ASN A 423 11.63 -53.34 17.14
C ASN A 423 12.20 -53.08 18.54
N THR A 424 11.39 -52.47 19.40
CA THR A 424 11.76 -52.16 20.79
C THR A 424 11.33 -53.27 21.76
N LEU A 425 12.30 -54.02 22.30
CA LEU A 425 12.04 -55.12 23.23
C LEU A 425 11.27 -54.66 24.47
N GLY A 426 10.17 -55.35 24.77
CA GLY A 426 9.28 -55.02 25.90
C GLY A 426 8.20 -53.99 25.56
N GLY A 427 8.24 -53.40 24.37
CA GLY A 427 7.17 -52.60 23.79
C GLY A 427 6.22 -53.41 22.91
N LYS A 428 5.51 -52.72 22.02
CA LYS A 428 4.62 -53.25 20.99
C LYS A 428 4.87 -52.54 19.67
N SER A 429 4.56 -53.22 18.58
CA SER A 429 4.55 -52.64 17.23
C SER A 429 3.14 -52.64 16.65
N ALA A 430 2.91 -51.86 15.59
CA ALA A 430 1.67 -51.95 14.82
C ALA A 430 1.84 -52.95 13.68
N LYS A 431 1.00 -53.99 13.67
CA LYS A 431 0.92 -55.02 12.62
C LYS A 431 -0.23 -54.73 11.67
N LEU A 432 0.10 -54.49 10.41
CA LEU A 432 -0.78 -54.17 9.32
C LEU A 432 -0.81 -55.36 8.35
N SER A 433 -1.95 -56.02 8.22
CA SER A 433 -2.12 -57.22 7.38
C SER A 433 -3.11 -56.97 6.26
N SER A 434 -2.66 -57.14 5.01
CA SER A 434 -3.55 -57.12 3.86
C SER A 434 -4.31 -58.44 3.76
N GLN A 435 -5.64 -58.38 3.70
CA GLN A 435 -6.48 -59.56 3.76
C GLN A 435 -7.81 -59.40 3.03
N PHE A 436 -8.49 -60.51 2.75
CA PHE A 436 -9.87 -60.49 2.30
C PHE A 436 -10.82 -60.41 3.50
N VAL A 437 -11.69 -59.41 3.52
CA VAL A 437 -12.73 -59.25 4.56
C VAL A 437 -14.09 -59.56 3.96
N GLY A 438 -14.72 -60.63 4.45
CA GLY A 438 -16.07 -61.04 4.06
C GLY A 438 -16.31 -62.55 4.05
N VAL A 439 -17.26 -62.98 3.22
CA VAL A 439 -17.70 -64.38 3.03
C VAL A 439 -17.38 -64.82 1.59
N SER A 440 -16.16 -65.32 1.40
CA SER A 440 -15.59 -65.63 0.07
C SER A 440 -16.44 -66.62 -0.75
N PHE A 441 -17.06 -67.64 -0.13
CA PHE A 441 -17.90 -68.62 -0.83
C PHE A 441 -19.22 -68.06 -1.35
N LEU A 442 -19.64 -66.87 -0.89
CA LEU A 442 -20.80 -66.13 -1.40
C LEU A 442 -20.40 -64.97 -2.32
N ASN A 443 -19.10 -64.81 -2.63
CA ASN A 443 -18.56 -63.62 -3.30
C ASN A 443 -18.96 -62.28 -2.63
N MET A 444 -19.17 -62.29 -1.31
CA MET A 444 -19.47 -61.09 -0.52
C MET A 444 -18.22 -60.65 0.23
N GLY A 445 -17.73 -59.43 -0.01
CA GLY A 445 -16.53 -58.91 0.64
C GLY A 445 -15.52 -58.32 -0.32
N LYS A 446 -14.46 -57.75 0.25
CA LYS A 446 -13.44 -57.00 -0.49
C LYS A 446 -12.06 -57.20 0.11
N PHE A 447 -11.03 -56.93 -0.69
CA PHE A 447 -9.65 -56.81 -0.20
C PHE A 447 -9.56 -55.58 0.71
N ALA A 448 -8.89 -55.70 1.85
CA ALA A 448 -8.61 -54.61 2.77
C ALA A 448 -7.13 -54.64 3.11
N ALA A 449 -6.42 -53.55 2.81
CA ALA A 449 -5.05 -53.39 3.27
C ALA A 449 -5.03 -53.00 4.75
N GLY A 450 -4.12 -53.60 5.52
CA GLY A 450 -3.78 -53.08 6.84
C GLY A 450 -3.16 -51.70 6.67
N ASN A 451 -3.73 -50.70 7.34
CA ASN A 451 -3.27 -49.32 7.28
C ASN A 451 -3.36 -48.63 8.64
N ILE A 452 -2.60 -47.55 8.80
CA ILE A 452 -2.69 -46.65 9.93
C ILE A 452 -2.31 -45.25 9.47
N TYR A 453 -3.02 -44.26 9.95
CA TYR A 453 -2.87 -42.89 9.46
C TYR A 453 -3.27 -41.84 10.48
N THR A 454 -2.72 -40.63 10.34
CA THR A 454 -3.22 -39.47 11.09
C THR A 454 -4.53 -38.97 10.47
N GLY A 455 -5.63 -39.07 11.20
CA GLY A 455 -6.95 -38.72 10.68
C GLY A 455 -8.08 -39.42 11.41
N HIS A 456 -9.17 -39.69 10.70
CA HIS A 456 -10.39 -40.29 11.25
C HIS A 456 -11.15 -41.09 10.19
N PHE A 457 -11.48 -42.34 10.49
CA PHE A 457 -12.40 -43.16 9.73
C PHE A 457 -13.85 -42.75 10.04
N CYS A 458 -14.60 -42.32 9.03
CA CYS A 458 -15.97 -41.84 9.22
C CYS A 458 -17.01 -42.95 9.04
N SER A 459 -16.91 -43.69 7.94
CA SER A 459 -17.90 -44.71 7.56
C SER A 459 -17.39 -45.59 6.43
N ALA A 460 -17.97 -46.78 6.27
CA ALA A 460 -17.85 -47.60 5.06
C ALA A 460 -19.23 -47.83 4.44
N ASN A 461 -19.29 -47.75 3.11
CA ASN A 461 -20.47 -48.11 2.33
C ASN A 461 -20.50 -49.62 2.11
N THR A 462 -21.59 -50.28 2.52
CA THR A 462 -21.72 -51.74 2.42
C THR A 462 -21.98 -52.25 1.00
N ASP A 463 -22.46 -51.40 0.09
CA ASP A 463 -22.77 -51.77 -1.28
C ASP A 463 -21.53 -51.66 -2.19
N THR A 464 -20.76 -50.57 -2.03
CA THR A 464 -19.56 -50.32 -2.84
C THR A 464 -18.27 -50.78 -2.16
N TYR A 465 -18.31 -51.04 -0.85
CA TYR A 465 -17.16 -51.30 0.03
C TYR A 465 -16.19 -50.12 0.17
N GLN A 466 -16.57 -48.94 -0.31
CA GLN A 466 -15.74 -47.74 -0.23
C GLN A 466 -15.79 -47.13 1.17
N ALA A 467 -14.64 -46.66 1.65
CA ALA A 467 -14.55 -45.93 2.91
C ALA A 467 -14.66 -44.42 2.67
N LYS A 468 -15.17 -43.73 3.69
CA LYS A 468 -15.00 -42.29 3.90
C LYS A 468 -14.01 -42.07 5.04
N ILE A 469 -12.91 -41.41 4.74
CA ILE A 469 -11.79 -41.14 5.67
C ILE A 469 -11.48 -39.65 5.63
N ASN A 470 -11.26 -39.03 6.78
CA ASN A 470 -10.77 -37.67 6.88
C ASN A 470 -9.29 -37.71 7.28
N PHE A 471 -8.39 -37.32 6.39
CA PHE A 471 -6.95 -37.28 6.65
C PHE A 471 -6.51 -35.98 7.30
N GLY A 472 -5.46 -36.08 8.12
CA GLY A 472 -4.72 -34.97 8.70
C GLY A 472 -5.14 -34.64 10.11
N GLN A 473 -4.16 -34.37 10.97
CA GLN A 473 -4.36 -33.87 12.33
C GLN A 473 -3.73 -32.48 12.48
N PRO A 474 -4.30 -31.57 13.29
CA PRO A 474 -3.74 -30.23 13.49
C PRO A 474 -2.27 -30.25 13.90
N PHE A 475 -1.43 -29.48 13.22
CA PHE A 475 0.02 -29.46 13.44
C PHE A 475 0.66 -28.20 12.84
N THR A 476 1.60 -27.59 13.55
CA THR A 476 2.15 -26.27 13.19
C THR A 476 3.69 -26.20 13.12
N SER A 477 4.39 -27.28 13.43
CA SER A 477 5.86 -27.32 13.38
C SER A 477 6.36 -27.79 12.01
N ARG A 478 7.62 -27.48 11.66
CA ARG A 478 8.26 -27.87 10.39
C ARG A 478 9.41 -28.86 10.58
N PRO A 479 9.14 -30.17 10.71
CA PRO A 479 10.19 -31.21 10.71
C PRO A 479 10.83 -31.35 9.32
N THR A 480 12.10 -31.71 9.28
CA THR A 480 12.84 -31.94 8.02
C THR A 480 12.80 -33.40 7.57
N GLN A 481 12.62 -34.35 8.50
CA GLN A 481 12.55 -35.77 8.18
C GLN A 481 11.55 -36.51 9.08
N LEU A 482 11.02 -37.63 8.58
CA LEU A 482 10.39 -38.68 9.38
C LEU A 482 11.32 -39.89 9.41
N LYS A 483 11.67 -40.34 10.62
CA LYS A 483 12.37 -41.60 10.85
C LYS A 483 11.45 -42.62 11.48
N GLY A 484 11.80 -43.88 11.37
CA GLY A 484 11.15 -44.96 12.08
C GLY A 484 11.68 -46.32 11.67
N TRP A 485 11.04 -47.37 12.18
CA TRP A 485 11.39 -48.74 11.88
C TRP A 485 10.21 -49.44 11.20
N PHE A 486 10.52 -50.31 10.24
CA PHE A 486 9.52 -51.18 9.65
C PHE A 486 10.08 -52.55 9.31
N LYS A 487 9.20 -53.54 9.28
CA LYS A 487 9.46 -54.88 8.75
C LYS A 487 8.35 -55.21 7.77
N TYR A 488 8.68 -55.68 6.57
CA TYR A 488 7.67 -55.99 5.57
C TYR A 488 7.86 -57.39 4.99
N ASN A 489 6.93 -58.27 5.35
CA ASN A 489 6.78 -59.59 4.79
C ASN A 489 5.96 -59.47 3.50
N ARG A 490 6.67 -59.26 2.40
CA ARG A 490 6.10 -58.96 1.08
C ARG A 490 5.37 -60.14 0.47
N GLY A 491 4.13 -59.93 0.03
CA GLY A 491 3.44 -60.86 -0.86
C GLY A 491 3.92 -60.75 -2.31
N THR A 492 4.61 -61.78 -2.82
CA THR A 492 5.11 -61.81 -4.21
C THR A 492 4.03 -62.17 -5.24
N ASN A 493 2.94 -62.80 -4.80
CA ASN A 493 1.77 -63.06 -5.64
C ASN A 493 0.69 -62.01 -5.37
N VAL A 494 0.43 -61.14 -6.36
CA VAL A 494 -0.63 -60.12 -6.29
C VAL A 494 -1.96 -60.81 -6.66
N ASP A 495 -2.69 -61.28 -5.65
CA ASP A 495 -3.92 -62.07 -5.79
C ASP A 495 -5.20 -61.21 -5.89
N TYR A 496 -5.10 -59.90 -5.65
CA TYR A 496 -6.20 -58.94 -5.84
C TYR A 496 -5.85 -57.77 -6.77
N PRO A 497 -6.80 -57.32 -7.62
CA PRO A 497 -8.07 -57.99 -7.96
C PRO A 497 -7.85 -59.38 -8.58
N LYS A 498 -8.87 -60.23 -8.57
CA LYS A 498 -8.77 -61.59 -9.16
C LYS A 498 -8.47 -61.54 -10.66
N ASN A 499 -9.06 -60.58 -11.36
CA ASN A 499 -8.80 -60.30 -12.77
C ASN A 499 -7.62 -59.31 -12.92
N ASP A 500 -7.24 -59.00 -14.15
CA ASP A 500 -6.23 -57.98 -14.42
C ASP A 500 -6.74 -56.57 -14.07
N GLY A 501 -5.81 -55.67 -13.80
CA GLY A 501 -6.06 -54.27 -13.48
C GLY A 501 -4.78 -53.46 -13.56
N GLU A 502 -4.89 -52.15 -13.79
CA GLU A 502 -3.75 -51.25 -13.95
C GLU A 502 -2.75 -51.36 -12.78
N TYR A 503 -3.24 -51.17 -11.55
CA TYR A 503 -2.41 -51.25 -10.34
C TYR A 503 -1.84 -52.65 -10.10
N LYS A 504 -2.57 -53.71 -10.48
CA LYS A 504 -2.08 -55.08 -10.39
C LYS A 504 -0.89 -55.30 -11.33
N ASN A 505 -0.98 -54.78 -12.55
CA ASN A 505 0.10 -54.87 -13.54
C ASN A 505 1.34 -54.10 -13.07
N ILE A 506 1.16 -52.95 -12.41
CA ILE A 506 2.25 -52.17 -11.80
C ILE A 506 2.95 -53.01 -10.71
N LEU A 507 2.20 -53.59 -9.77
CA LEU A 507 2.78 -54.41 -8.70
C LEU A 507 3.45 -55.68 -9.23
N GLN A 508 2.85 -56.36 -10.21
CA GLN A 508 3.46 -57.53 -10.85
C GLN A 508 4.78 -57.16 -11.54
N SER A 509 4.84 -56.00 -12.21
CA SER A 509 6.07 -55.50 -12.83
C SER A 509 7.13 -55.15 -11.78
N ALA A 510 6.73 -54.71 -10.59
CA ALA A 510 7.62 -54.50 -9.45
C ALA A 510 8.06 -55.81 -8.76
N GLY A 511 7.53 -56.98 -9.18
CA GLY A 511 7.85 -58.30 -8.64
C GLY A 511 7.01 -58.73 -7.43
N GLY A 512 5.86 -58.09 -7.19
CA GLY A 512 5.01 -58.35 -6.02
C GLY A 512 4.43 -57.07 -5.43
N ASP A 513 3.65 -57.22 -4.36
CA ASP A 513 3.05 -56.09 -3.64
C ASP A 513 4.11 -55.17 -3.03
N LEU A 514 3.76 -53.92 -2.75
CA LEU A 514 4.64 -52.91 -2.14
C LEU A 514 3.97 -52.33 -0.91
N CYS A 515 4.70 -52.12 0.19
CA CYS A 515 4.18 -51.32 1.29
C CYS A 515 4.26 -49.82 0.96
N SER A 516 3.78 -48.97 1.86
CA SER A 516 3.95 -47.53 1.75
C SER A 516 4.06 -46.91 3.13
N VAL A 517 4.96 -45.93 3.27
CA VAL A 517 4.98 -44.96 4.36
C VAL A 517 5.22 -43.60 3.74
N TYR A 518 4.40 -42.62 4.08
CA TYR A 518 4.58 -41.25 3.63
C TYR A 518 4.14 -40.23 4.68
N ILE A 519 4.66 -39.01 4.53
CA ILE A 519 4.35 -37.85 5.35
C ILE A 519 4.11 -36.63 4.46
N ALA A 520 3.12 -35.82 4.82
CA ALA A 520 2.86 -34.52 4.22
C ALA A 520 2.54 -33.46 5.27
N LEU A 521 3.03 -32.24 5.02
CA LEU A 521 2.68 -31.02 5.75
C LEU A 521 1.84 -30.13 4.83
N VAL A 522 0.68 -29.68 5.30
CA VAL A 522 -0.28 -28.94 4.48
C VAL A 522 -0.89 -27.76 5.22
N ASP A 523 -1.31 -26.72 4.50
CA ASP A 523 -1.84 -25.47 5.07
C ASP A 523 -3.24 -25.06 4.55
N ASN A 524 -3.94 -25.99 3.89
CA ASN A 524 -5.33 -25.76 3.50
C ASN A 524 -6.18 -25.36 4.71
N GLU A 525 -7.34 -24.73 4.48
CA GLU A 525 -8.23 -24.34 5.58
C GLU A 525 -8.82 -25.56 6.33
N GLY A 526 -8.81 -26.72 5.67
CA GLY A 526 -9.42 -27.95 6.12
C GLY A 526 -10.94 -27.79 6.24
N PHE A 527 -11.56 -28.74 6.93
CA PHE A 527 -13.00 -28.73 7.20
C PHE A 527 -13.27 -29.28 8.60
N THR A 528 -14.50 -29.07 9.07
CA THR A 528 -14.93 -29.55 10.39
C THR A 528 -15.82 -30.77 10.22
N TYR A 529 -15.54 -31.84 10.97
CA TYR A 529 -16.38 -33.04 11.06
C TYR A 529 -16.62 -33.35 12.55
N ASP A 530 -17.89 -33.33 12.97
CA ASP A 530 -18.33 -33.51 14.36
C ASP A 530 -17.48 -32.74 15.40
N GLY A 531 -17.16 -31.49 15.06
CA GLY A 531 -16.41 -30.57 15.93
C GLY A 531 -14.88 -30.71 15.89
N LYS A 532 -14.33 -31.65 15.12
CA LYS A 532 -12.89 -31.82 14.90
C LYS A 532 -12.46 -31.34 13.51
N LYS A 533 -11.20 -30.96 13.36
CA LYS A 533 -10.62 -30.37 12.13
C LYS A 533 -9.76 -31.39 11.40
N PHE A 534 -9.94 -31.47 10.09
CA PHE A 534 -9.19 -32.37 9.19
C PHE A 534 -8.80 -31.65 7.90
N ALA A 535 -7.76 -32.16 7.22
CA ALA A 535 -7.20 -31.53 6.04
C ALA A 535 -7.91 -31.93 4.74
N TYR A 536 -8.19 -33.23 4.56
CA TYR A 536 -8.78 -33.77 3.32
C TYR A 536 -9.81 -34.86 3.61
N GLU A 537 -10.88 -34.91 2.83
CA GLU A 537 -11.82 -36.03 2.81
C GLU A 537 -11.45 -36.96 1.65
N ILE A 538 -11.24 -38.23 1.95
CA ILE A 538 -11.15 -39.30 0.96
C ILE A 538 -12.42 -40.10 1.00
N ASN A 539 -13.09 -40.17 -0.15
CA ASN A 539 -14.37 -40.86 -0.24
C ASN A 539 -14.51 -41.54 -1.60
N GLY A 540 -14.38 -42.86 -1.58
CA GLY A 540 -14.40 -43.69 -2.78
C GLY A 540 -15.73 -43.68 -3.55
N ASP A 541 -16.81 -43.18 -2.94
CA ASP A 541 -18.13 -43.04 -3.58
C ASP A 541 -18.29 -41.71 -4.35
N LEU A 542 -17.29 -40.81 -4.29
CA LEU A 542 -17.33 -39.58 -5.08
C LEU A 542 -17.32 -39.89 -6.58
N SER A 543 -17.99 -39.04 -7.37
CA SER A 543 -17.98 -39.15 -8.83
C SER A 543 -16.60 -38.84 -9.43
N GLY A 544 -15.82 -38.01 -8.73
CA GLY A 544 -14.46 -37.60 -9.07
C GLY A 544 -13.88 -36.74 -7.96
N ASP A 545 -12.64 -36.27 -8.13
CA ASP A 545 -12.00 -35.38 -7.17
C ASP A 545 -12.68 -33.99 -7.16
N ASP A 546 -12.67 -33.35 -6.01
CA ASP A 546 -13.16 -31.99 -5.76
C ASP A 546 -12.13 -31.22 -4.90
N PRO A 547 -10.98 -30.84 -5.50
CA PRO A 547 -9.88 -30.22 -4.77
C PRO A 547 -10.25 -28.89 -4.11
N ASP A 548 -11.19 -28.14 -4.70
CA ASP A 548 -11.68 -26.86 -4.18
C ASP A 548 -12.36 -27.01 -2.80
N ASN A 549 -12.87 -28.21 -2.50
CA ASN A 549 -13.46 -28.55 -1.21
C ASN A 549 -12.62 -29.58 -0.43
N PHE A 550 -11.34 -29.75 -0.82
CA PHE A 550 -10.39 -30.67 -0.21
C PHE A 550 -10.86 -32.13 -0.20
N LYS A 551 -11.59 -32.56 -1.23
CA LYS A 551 -12.07 -33.94 -1.36
C LYS A 551 -11.43 -34.66 -2.52
N TYR A 552 -11.02 -35.90 -2.29
CA TYR A 552 -10.50 -36.77 -3.34
C TYR A 552 -11.20 -38.12 -3.30
N LYS A 553 -11.36 -38.73 -4.46
CA LYS A 553 -12.05 -40.00 -4.58
C LYS A 553 -11.22 -41.15 -4.01
N ASN A 554 -9.95 -41.24 -4.40
CA ASN A 554 -9.10 -42.38 -4.04
C ASN A 554 -7.92 -41.95 -3.14
N ALA A 555 -7.10 -41.01 -3.61
CA ALA A 555 -5.91 -40.56 -2.91
C ALA A 555 -5.73 -39.05 -3.04
N ILE A 556 -5.05 -38.46 -2.06
CA ILE A 556 -4.69 -37.04 -2.09
C ILE A 556 -3.73 -36.80 -3.27
N ASP A 557 -4.00 -35.75 -4.04
CA ASP A 557 -3.03 -35.27 -5.03
C ASP A 557 -1.85 -34.60 -4.31
N PHE A 558 -0.70 -35.27 -4.33
CA PHE A 558 0.57 -34.75 -3.82
C PHE A 558 1.43 -34.12 -4.92
N SER A 559 0.93 -33.93 -6.14
CA SER A 559 1.64 -33.20 -7.21
C SER A 559 1.62 -31.69 -6.98
N GLU A 560 2.30 -30.92 -7.83
CA GLU A 560 2.31 -29.45 -7.79
C GLU A 560 0.95 -28.81 -8.05
N ASN A 561 0.01 -29.55 -8.65
CA ASN A 561 -1.36 -29.07 -8.86
C ASN A 561 -2.04 -28.78 -7.51
N ASN A 562 -1.71 -29.53 -6.47
CA ASN A 562 -2.13 -29.23 -5.11
C ASN A 562 -1.16 -28.24 -4.46
N LYS A 563 -1.54 -26.97 -4.51
CA LYS A 563 -0.75 -25.85 -3.94
C LYS A 563 -0.69 -25.85 -2.41
N HIS A 564 -1.55 -26.62 -1.74
CA HIS A 564 -1.60 -26.67 -0.27
C HIS A 564 -0.56 -27.60 0.35
N ILE A 565 0.15 -28.39 -0.45
CA ILE A 565 1.28 -29.17 0.04
C ILE A 565 2.46 -28.23 0.28
N ILE A 566 2.91 -28.14 1.53
CA ILE A 566 4.13 -27.43 1.91
C ILE A 566 5.33 -28.35 1.72
N ALA A 567 5.24 -29.57 2.24
CA ALA A 567 6.28 -30.56 2.13
C ALA A 567 5.70 -31.97 2.04
N TYR A 568 6.38 -32.85 1.31
CA TYR A 568 5.99 -34.25 1.14
C TYR A 568 7.23 -35.14 1.07
N GLY A 569 7.13 -36.33 1.65
CA GLY A 569 8.13 -37.38 1.55
C GLY A 569 7.48 -38.75 1.63
N THR A 570 8.08 -39.74 0.97
CA THR A 570 7.63 -41.14 0.96
C THR A 570 8.83 -42.06 0.94
N LEU A 571 8.65 -43.30 1.42
CA LEU A 571 9.59 -44.38 1.08
C LEU A 571 9.78 -44.48 -0.43
N SER A 572 10.99 -44.81 -0.85
CA SER A 572 11.25 -45.17 -2.23
C SER A 572 10.58 -46.49 -2.60
N ASP A 573 10.31 -46.69 -3.89
CA ASP A 573 9.75 -47.96 -4.38
C ASP A 573 10.68 -49.17 -4.12
N GLU A 574 11.99 -48.94 -3.93
CA GLU A 574 12.92 -50.01 -3.56
C GLU A 574 12.79 -50.38 -2.08
N GLU A 575 12.79 -49.39 -1.18
CA GLU A 575 12.57 -49.63 0.26
C GLU A 575 11.20 -50.28 0.52
N ALA A 576 10.18 -49.87 -0.24
CA ALA A 576 8.82 -50.40 -0.18
C ALA A 576 8.70 -51.90 -0.51
N LYS A 577 9.73 -52.52 -1.08
CA LYS A 577 9.78 -53.98 -1.29
C LYS A 577 10.04 -54.73 0.01
N GLY A 578 10.66 -54.08 0.99
CA GLY A 578 11.03 -54.71 2.25
C GLY A 578 12.14 -55.75 2.12
N THR A 579 12.72 -56.12 3.26
CA THR A 579 13.72 -57.20 3.34
C THR A 579 13.18 -58.46 4.03
N GLY A 580 11.97 -58.39 4.62
CA GLY A 580 11.46 -59.40 5.55
C GLY A 580 12.01 -59.27 6.97
N GLU A 581 12.92 -58.34 7.24
CA GLU A 581 13.51 -58.06 8.55
C GLU A 581 13.24 -56.60 8.96
N TRP A 582 13.46 -56.28 10.24
CA TRP A 582 13.38 -54.91 10.74
C TRP A 582 14.47 -54.03 10.11
N GLN A 583 14.07 -52.88 9.60
CA GLN A 583 14.95 -51.89 8.98
C GLN A 583 14.51 -50.49 9.36
N GLU A 584 15.49 -49.64 9.67
CA GLU A 584 15.27 -48.21 9.86
C GLU A 584 15.00 -47.56 8.50
N PHE A 585 14.09 -46.61 8.46
CA PHE A 585 13.88 -45.74 7.31
C PHE A 585 14.08 -44.28 7.70
N THR A 586 14.45 -43.47 6.71
CA THR A 586 14.48 -42.01 6.82
C THR A 586 13.83 -41.41 5.59
N ILE A 587 12.74 -40.68 5.78
CA ILE A 587 12.02 -39.97 4.73
C ILE A 587 12.33 -38.49 4.87
N ASP A 588 13.03 -37.93 3.89
CA ASP A 588 13.19 -36.48 3.77
C ASP A 588 11.87 -35.82 3.38
N LEU A 589 11.47 -34.79 4.11
CA LEU A 589 10.38 -33.92 3.70
C LEU A 589 10.92 -32.92 2.67
N LYS A 590 10.50 -33.05 1.43
CA LYS A 590 10.85 -32.11 0.35
C LYS A 590 9.92 -30.90 0.40
N TYR A 591 10.44 -29.77 0.87
CA TYR A 591 9.74 -28.50 1.01
C TYR A 591 9.60 -27.78 -0.33
N ARG A 592 8.37 -27.45 -0.71
CA ARG A 592 8.07 -26.54 -1.82
C ARG A 592 8.21 -25.07 -1.42
N ASP A 593 7.99 -24.80 -0.14
CA ASP A 593 8.03 -23.47 0.43
C ASP A 593 8.53 -23.55 1.86
N ILE A 594 9.62 -22.84 2.16
CA ILE A 594 10.25 -22.82 3.49
C ILE A 594 9.74 -21.71 4.40
N THR A 595 8.75 -20.92 3.97
CA THR A 595 8.16 -19.78 4.70
C THR A 595 6.76 -20.08 5.20
N ARG A 596 6.00 -20.93 4.50
CA ARG A 596 4.65 -21.33 4.90
C ARG A 596 4.67 -22.24 6.13
N ILE A 597 3.72 -22.02 7.03
CA ILE A 597 3.54 -22.79 8.26
C ILE A 597 2.40 -23.80 8.05
N PRO A 598 2.60 -25.09 8.35
CA PRO A 598 1.53 -26.07 8.23
C PRO A 598 0.40 -25.81 9.21
N LYS A 599 -0.79 -26.27 8.82
CA LYS A 599 -1.95 -26.38 9.70
C LYS A 599 -2.25 -27.83 10.06
N TYR A 600 -1.83 -28.77 9.20
CA TYR A 600 -2.06 -30.20 9.41
C TYR A 600 -0.85 -31.03 9.02
N ILE A 601 -0.70 -32.17 9.70
CA ILE A 601 0.23 -33.24 9.36
C ILE A 601 -0.54 -34.50 8.97
N ILE A 602 -0.10 -35.11 7.87
CA ILE A 602 -0.64 -36.37 7.35
C ILE A 602 0.50 -37.37 7.36
N VAL A 603 0.39 -38.44 8.15
CA VAL A 603 1.30 -39.58 8.10
C VAL A 603 0.47 -40.82 7.83
N VAL A 604 0.91 -41.65 6.90
CA VAL A 604 0.19 -42.88 6.51
C VAL A 604 1.19 -44.02 6.35
N ALA A 605 0.84 -45.18 6.87
CA ALA A 605 1.49 -46.45 6.55
C ALA A 605 0.46 -47.48 6.06
N SER A 606 0.83 -48.30 5.08
CA SER A 606 -0.04 -49.33 4.50
C SER A 606 0.76 -50.56 4.08
N ALA A 607 0.23 -51.75 4.38
CA ALA A 607 0.78 -53.03 3.96
C ALA A 607 0.64 -53.29 2.44
N SER A 608 -0.24 -52.55 1.75
CA SER A 608 -0.36 -52.56 0.29
C SER A 608 -0.54 -51.15 -0.24
N LYS A 609 0.39 -50.69 -1.10
CA LYS A 609 0.45 -49.34 -1.65
C LYS A 609 -0.82 -48.94 -2.41
N TYR A 610 -1.47 -49.89 -3.08
CA TYR A 610 -2.72 -49.69 -3.83
C TYR A 610 -3.94 -50.34 -3.17
N GLY A 611 -3.91 -50.47 -1.84
CA GLY A 611 -4.99 -51.06 -1.05
C GLY A 611 -6.31 -50.26 -1.12
N ASP A 612 -6.22 -48.95 -1.32
CA ASP A 612 -7.32 -48.03 -1.62
C ASP A 612 -8.02 -48.35 -2.96
N TYR A 613 -7.29 -48.95 -3.91
CA TYR A 613 -7.85 -49.53 -5.15
C TYR A 613 -8.19 -51.02 -5.02
N PHE A 614 -8.26 -51.54 -3.80
CA PHE A 614 -8.50 -52.95 -3.49
C PHE A 614 -7.52 -53.91 -4.17
N THR A 615 -6.27 -53.47 -4.35
CA THR A 615 -5.23 -54.15 -5.12
C THR A 615 -4.02 -54.45 -4.23
N GLY A 616 -3.54 -55.69 -4.25
CA GLY A 616 -2.41 -56.10 -3.43
C GLY A 616 -2.33 -57.62 -3.24
N SER A 617 -1.52 -58.04 -2.27
CA SER A 617 -1.37 -59.44 -1.88
C SER A 617 -1.95 -59.71 -0.49
N THR A 618 -2.75 -60.77 -0.34
CA THR A 618 -3.24 -61.21 0.99
C THR A 618 -2.14 -61.83 1.86
N SER A 619 -0.94 -62.05 1.31
CA SER A 619 0.24 -62.49 2.06
C SER A 619 1.09 -61.32 2.58
N SER A 620 0.74 -60.07 2.24
CA SER A 620 1.49 -58.88 2.66
C SER A 620 1.19 -58.52 4.11
N VAL A 621 2.24 -58.50 4.93
CA VAL A 621 2.18 -58.07 6.34
C VAL A 621 3.30 -57.09 6.63
N MET A 622 2.94 -55.91 7.09
CA MET A 622 3.86 -54.84 7.49
C MET A 622 3.79 -54.65 9.00
N TYR A 623 4.95 -54.45 9.63
CA TYR A 623 5.09 -53.97 10.99
C TYR A 623 5.74 -52.59 10.95
N ILE A 624 5.27 -51.67 11.80
CA ILE A 624 5.89 -50.36 11.99
C ILE A 624 6.11 -50.11 13.48
N ASP A 625 7.16 -49.36 13.79
CA ASP A 625 7.56 -49.03 15.15
C ASP A 625 8.36 -47.72 15.21
N ASP A 626 8.41 -47.11 16.39
CA ASP A 626 9.34 -46.03 16.77
C ASP A 626 9.46 -44.86 15.77
N PHE A 627 8.32 -44.27 15.35
CA PHE A 627 8.33 -43.09 14.49
C PHE A 627 8.83 -41.84 15.23
N GLU A 628 9.70 -41.07 14.58
CA GLU A 628 10.29 -39.84 15.10
C GLU A 628 10.32 -38.73 14.04
N LEU A 629 9.87 -37.54 14.41
CA LEU A 629 10.03 -36.33 13.60
C LEU A 629 11.37 -35.68 13.90
N ILE A 630 12.22 -35.54 12.88
CA ILE A 630 13.53 -34.90 12.98
C ILE A 630 13.42 -33.44 12.58
N TYR A 631 14.06 -32.57 13.36
CA TYR A 631 14.10 -31.12 13.17
C TYR A 631 15.54 -30.66 12.96
N GLY A 632 16.02 -30.85 11.72
CA GLY A 632 17.32 -30.41 11.26
C GLY A 632 17.31 -28.96 10.74
N ASP A 633 18.50 -28.42 10.51
CA ASP A 633 18.65 -27.01 10.11
C ASP A 633 18.68 -26.82 8.59
N GLU A 634 18.69 -27.90 7.80
CA GLU A 634 18.81 -27.86 6.35
C GLU A 634 17.58 -28.52 5.70
N PRO A 635 16.46 -27.79 5.54
CA PRO A 635 15.29 -28.32 4.85
C PRO A 635 15.64 -28.60 3.38
N VAL A 636 15.28 -29.80 2.91
CA VAL A 636 15.46 -30.21 1.51
C VAL A 636 14.38 -29.54 0.67
N LEU A 637 14.75 -28.81 -0.38
CA LEU A 637 13.80 -28.23 -1.32
C LEU A 637 13.32 -29.27 -2.35
N SER A 638 12.04 -29.20 -2.74
CA SER A 638 11.58 -29.91 -3.93
C SER A 638 12.21 -29.30 -5.18
N GLU A 639 12.60 -30.14 -6.13
CA GLU A 639 13.09 -29.72 -7.45
C GLU A 639 12.06 -28.96 -8.26
#